data_AF-A0A847N4N0-F1
#
_entry.id   AF-A0A847N4N0-F1
#
_cell.length_a   1.000
_cell.length_b   1.000
_cell.length_c   1.000
_cell.angle_alpha   90.00
_cell.angle_beta   90.00
_cell.angle_gamma   90.00
#
_symmetry.space_group_name_H-M   'P 1'
#
loop_
_entity.id
_entity.type
_entity.pdbx_description
1 polymer ?
#
loop_
_entity_poly.entity_id
_entity_poly.type
_entity_poly.pdbx_seq_one_letter_code
_entity_poly.pdbx_strand_id
1 'polypeptide(L)'
;MFKLRNICKVYQNEDSELIALNNVNLEFPDKGLVFIVGKSGSGKSTLLNILGSLETPTSGEITFKNNKIDTPEFRKEVISFVFQDFNLLYDLSLEENLTISEKKTTLEINKILRIVGLEDKKGTKVRYLSGGEKQRLSIARALSKKFDVMLLDEPTGNLDSKNSETIFDLMKMISKDKLVITVTHDYESALKYGDYLIEIQDGFVSDLKVISNQISIQFRKDELETNKLLELYETVSKEKEVEVTFITEDKIQKILVTKKTFLSQLTKKINEFSDEEQITISIQKETKKDKLDFEYHEDHKKGFPFLFQFKYAISLVFMSKIRLMITFLLLTITAALLFVHTSIVAFNTVNTLDNAIKQIDRNYYKLIKSEYNEPTDREIHFGKGKYLYKILEEKSPEKIISSRAYQELRIDNETKLSKDYYLHLYDEELNFNLGYVGNLPQEENQIMMTDYMAQTTFGTIDVIGREVGISTTFTESFDTYRISGIIKTDYEKKGIPDLYADESYYEENWIDLDYNYQSVYLRKDHYINILKNKHLSNIPGSNFLLTDEPFAIYMNTMFAPTYKTYNENEITSGRKPEADQEVVVSSKFLDRMMIEEKDVLDKEYAYRDISQSINYKLYYKNINFSDILKNVKVVGITNSETADVLVTESVMEKIAQEFYYSGYNRFGIVNPTKSDLQYLLDKGIKLEDEQVNLVYRMEELMGSPLGNAFVIIEIFLILITTLSLITYCHSSIREKKKEIAIMKSLGVPKYKVFSIFYMQNFIQTMMSCIAGIVLGYLLSGQLNQIYIKGLTNYKMRYDIFLIEPSSYYVSFGIAILISAVATFIPFRKVNQIDVVLTLKNSN
;
A
#
# COMPACT_ATOMS: atom_id res chain seq x y z
N MET A 1 -28.03 -32.64 37.37
CA MET A 1 -27.77 -32.53 38.81
C MET A 1 -26.38 -31.96 39.05
N PHE A 2 -26.25 -30.95 39.91
CA PHE A 2 -24.98 -30.31 40.31
C PHE A 2 -24.49 -30.95 41.62
N LYS A 3 -23.21 -31.35 41.71
CA LYS A 3 -22.62 -31.91 42.95
C LYS A 3 -21.27 -31.28 43.27
N LEU A 4 -21.08 -30.88 44.52
CA LEU A 4 -19.87 -30.28 45.07
C LEU A 4 -19.32 -31.20 46.15
N ARG A 5 -18.04 -31.54 46.07
CA ARG A 5 -17.33 -32.38 47.03
C ARG A 5 -16.09 -31.69 47.55
N ASN A 6 -16.03 -31.47 48.86
CA ASN A 6 -14.91 -30.89 49.59
C ASN A 6 -14.38 -29.58 48.96
N ILE A 7 -15.28 -28.69 48.53
CA ILE A 7 -14.89 -27.45 47.88
C ILE A 7 -14.28 -26.50 48.91
N CYS A 8 -13.02 -26.12 48.67
CA CYS A 8 -12.34 -25.06 49.42
C CYS A 8 -11.89 -23.95 48.48
N LYS A 9 -11.96 -22.69 48.93
CA LYS A 9 -11.43 -21.54 48.22
C LYS A 9 -10.67 -20.64 49.18
N VAL A 10 -9.38 -20.47 48.90
CA VAL A 10 -8.48 -19.57 49.62
C VAL A 10 -8.00 -18.50 48.65
N TYR A 11 -8.10 -17.25 49.06
CA TYR A 11 -7.49 -16.12 48.36
C TYR A 11 -6.19 -15.75 49.04
N GLN A 12 -5.12 -15.66 48.26
CA GLN A 12 -3.83 -15.18 48.73
C GLN A 12 -3.75 -13.67 48.50
N ASN A 13 -3.64 -12.90 49.58
CA ASN A 13 -3.23 -11.50 49.55
C ASN A 13 -1.76 -11.41 49.97
N GLU A 14 -1.09 -10.30 49.63
CA GLU A 14 0.35 -10.10 49.89
C GLU A 14 0.75 -10.34 51.37
N ASP A 15 -0.17 -10.08 52.32
CA ASP A 15 0.08 -10.20 53.77
C ASP A 15 -0.83 -11.22 54.51
N SER A 16 -1.78 -11.91 53.84
CA SER A 16 -2.69 -12.85 54.52
C SER A 16 -3.41 -13.84 53.59
N GLU A 17 -3.79 -15.00 54.14
CA GLU A 17 -4.69 -15.95 53.48
C GLU A 17 -6.13 -15.75 53.95
N LEU A 18 -7.05 -15.49 53.02
CA LEU A 18 -8.48 -15.39 53.28
C LEU A 18 -9.18 -16.67 52.82
N ILE A 19 -9.65 -17.48 53.77
CA ILE A 19 -10.46 -18.66 53.49
C ILE A 19 -11.90 -18.21 53.20
N ALA A 20 -12.31 -18.26 51.94
CA ALA A 20 -13.65 -17.84 51.52
C ALA A 20 -14.67 -18.99 51.52
N LEU A 21 -14.23 -20.23 51.29
CA LEU A 21 -15.03 -21.43 51.42
C LEU A 21 -14.18 -22.53 52.03
N ASN A 22 -14.76 -23.30 52.94
CA ASN A 22 -14.08 -24.36 53.65
C ASN A 22 -14.93 -25.63 53.67
N ASN A 23 -14.45 -26.66 52.96
CA ASN A 23 -15.02 -28.00 52.91
C ASN A 23 -16.52 -28.05 52.57
N VAL A 24 -16.94 -27.28 51.56
CA VAL A 24 -18.35 -27.22 51.14
C VAL A 24 -18.73 -28.48 50.36
N ASN A 25 -19.78 -29.16 50.83
CA ASN A 25 -20.35 -30.36 50.24
C ASN A 25 -21.85 -30.13 50.00
N LEU A 26 -22.28 -30.12 48.74
CA LEU A 26 -23.66 -29.78 48.35
C LEU A 26 -24.11 -30.58 47.14
N GLU A 27 -25.39 -30.99 47.11
CA GLU A 27 -26.06 -31.52 45.93
C GLU A 27 -27.28 -30.66 45.61
N PHE A 28 -27.38 -30.19 44.36
CA PHE A 28 -28.49 -29.35 43.90
C PHE A 28 -29.48 -30.16 43.08
N PRO A 29 -30.79 -29.84 43.16
CA PRO A 29 -31.82 -30.52 42.37
C PRO A 29 -31.64 -30.23 40.87
N ASP A 30 -32.33 -31.00 40.02
CA ASP A 30 -32.30 -30.77 38.56
C ASP A 30 -33.04 -29.49 38.13
N LYS A 31 -34.01 -29.05 38.94
CA LYS A 31 -34.82 -27.85 38.75
C LYS A 31 -35.35 -27.32 40.08
N GLY A 32 -35.89 -26.11 40.09
CA GLY A 32 -36.41 -25.45 41.29
C GLY A 32 -35.59 -24.22 41.69
N LEU A 33 -36.16 -23.42 42.59
CA LEU A 33 -35.57 -22.16 43.06
C LEU A 33 -34.83 -22.37 44.37
N VAL A 34 -33.50 -22.31 44.31
CA VAL A 34 -32.60 -22.48 45.44
C VAL A 34 -32.08 -21.11 45.89
N PHE A 35 -32.33 -20.77 47.15
CA PHE A 35 -31.77 -19.58 47.77
C PHE A 35 -30.53 -19.94 48.57
N ILE A 36 -29.47 -19.16 48.41
CA ILE A 36 -28.26 -19.22 49.23
C ILE A 36 -28.19 -17.93 50.06
N VAL A 37 -28.32 -18.04 51.37
CA VAL A 37 -28.41 -16.91 52.31
C VAL A 37 -27.27 -16.92 53.33
N GLY A 38 -27.04 -15.80 54.00
CA GLY A 38 -25.97 -15.65 54.98
C GLY A 38 -25.44 -14.22 55.06
N LYS A 39 -24.69 -13.89 56.11
CA LYS A 39 -24.13 -12.52 56.34
C LYS A 39 -23.15 -12.10 55.24
N SER A 40 -22.91 -10.79 55.10
CA SER A 40 -21.92 -10.29 54.13
C SER A 40 -20.54 -10.88 54.45
N GLY A 41 -19.78 -11.22 53.42
CA GLY A 41 -18.47 -11.89 53.58
C GLY A 41 -18.53 -13.40 53.89
N SER A 42 -19.70 -14.03 54.02
CA SER A 42 -19.79 -15.45 54.40
C SER A 42 -19.34 -16.46 53.33
N GLY A 43 -19.07 -16.03 52.10
CA GLY A 43 -18.64 -16.91 50.99
C GLY A 43 -19.69 -17.16 49.90
N LYS A 44 -20.91 -16.62 50.03
CA LYS A 44 -22.02 -16.80 49.05
C LYS A 44 -21.63 -16.53 47.59
N SER A 45 -21.13 -15.33 47.29
CA SER A 45 -20.77 -14.96 45.91
C SER A 45 -19.58 -15.77 45.40
N THR A 46 -18.65 -16.17 46.28
CA THR A 46 -17.56 -17.11 45.93
C THR A 46 -18.12 -18.47 45.52
N LEU A 47 -19.08 -19.01 46.27
CA LEU A 47 -19.75 -20.26 45.91
C LEU A 47 -20.49 -20.14 44.58
N LEU A 48 -21.25 -19.06 44.38
CA LEU A 48 -21.96 -18.79 43.13
C LEU A 48 -21.00 -18.68 41.93
N ASN A 49 -19.84 -18.04 42.11
CA ASN A 49 -18.82 -17.93 41.06
C ASN A 49 -18.20 -19.29 40.72
N ILE A 50 -17.97 -20.16 41.70
CA ILE A 50 -17.47 -21.53 41.48
C ILE A 50 -18.51 -22.36 40.74
N LEU A 51 -19.79 -22.29 41.13
CA LEU A 51 -20.91 -22.93 40.42
C LEU A 51 -20.99 -22.45 38.96
N GLY A 52 -20.73 -21.16 38.72
CA GLY A 52 -20.71 -20.55 37.40
C GLY A 52 -19.43 -20.79 36.59
N SER A 53 -18.47 -21.57 37.11
CA SER A 53 -17.13 -21.75 36.54
C SER A 53 -16.33 -20.43 36.43
N LEU A 54 -16.83 -19.31 36.99
CA LEU A 54 -16.14 -18.02 37.00
C LEU A 54 -14.86 -18.08 37.83
N GLU A 55 -14.85 -18.89 38.89
CA GLU A 55 -13.68 -19.14 39.71
C GLU A 55 -13.41 -20.63 39.83
N THR A 56 -12.14 -21.00 39.84
CA THR A 56 -11.71 -22.37 40.16
C THR A 56 -11.55 -22.49 41.67
N PRO A 57 -12.09 -23.55 42.30
CA PRO A 57 -11.82 -23.83 43.70
C PRO A 57 -10.31 -24.10 43.91
N THR A 58 -9.81 -23.80 45.11
CA THR A 58 -8.41 -24.12 45.48
C THR A 58 -8.23 -25.63 45.64
N SER A 59 -9.25 -26.32 46.16
CA SER A 59 -9.32 -27.78 46.22
C SER A 59 -10.78 -28.26 46.22
N GLY A 60 -10.97 -29.56 46.00
CA GLY A 60 -12.29 -30.19 45.85
C GLY A 60 -12.68 -30.42 44.39
N GLU A 61 -13.86 -30.99 44.19
CA GLU A 61 -14.38 -31.34 42.87
C GLU A 61 -15.83 -30.89 42.69
N ILE A 62 -16.13 -30.38 41.50
CA ILE A 62 -17.48 -30.00 41.09
C ILE A 62 -17.87 -30.75 39.81
N THR A 63 -19.06 -31.34 39.81
CA THR A 63 -19.60 -32.11 38.67
C THR A 63 -21.02 -31.65 38.32
N PHE A 64 -21.35 -31.72 37.03
CA PHE A 64 -22.70 -31.51 36.51
C PHE A 64 -23.12 -32.68 35.64
N LYS A 65 -24.25 -33.32 35.96
CA LYS A 65 -24.72 -34.54 35.27
C LYS A 65 -23.60 -35.60 35.14
N ASN A 66 -22.83 -35.77 36.23
CA ASN A 66 -21.68 -36.67 36.36
C ASN A 66 -20.44 -36.34 35.51
N ASN A 67 -20.42 -35.19 34.81
CA ASN A 67 -19.23 -34.71 34.11
C ASN A 67 -18.51 -33.65 34.97
N LYS A 68 -17.18 -33.72 35.02
CA LYS A 68 -16.36 -32.71 35.70
C LYS A 68 -16.49 -31.36 35.00
N ILE A 69 -16.65 -30.29 35.78
CA ILE A 69 -16.75 -28.93 35.26
C ILE A 69 -15.33 -28.34 35.25
N ASP A 70 -14.74 -28.21 34.07
CA ASP A 70 -13.36 -27.69 33.95
C ASP A 70 -13.15 -26.82 32.70
N THR A 71 -14.23 -26.39 32.03
CA THR A 71 -14.11 -25.79 30.70
C THR A 71 -14.97 -24.53 30.54
N PRO A 72 -14.45 -23.46 29.90
CA PRO A 72 -15.25 -22.33 29.42
C PRO A 72 -16.46 -22.76 28.58
N GLU A 73 -16.35 -23.91 27.88
CA GLU A 73 -17.41 -24.55 27.10
C GLU A 73 -18.61 -24.93 27.97
N PHE A 74 -18.40 -25.49 29.17
CA PHE A 74 -19.48 -25.81 30.10
C PHE A 74 -20.32 -24.59 30.45
N ARG A 75 -19.66 -23.47 30.82
CA ARG A 75 -20.34 -22.22 31.15
C ARG A 75 -21.11 -21.64 29.97
N LYS A 76 -20.56 -21.81 28.76
CA LYS A 76 -21.16 -21.31 27.52
C LYS A 76 -22.49 -22.01 27.20
N GLU A 77 -22.62 -23.30 27.52
CA GLU A 77 -23.77 -24.13 27.12
C GLU A 77 -24.79 -24.39 28.24
N VAL A 78 -24.33 -24.43 29.50
CA VAL A 78 -25.15 -24.91 30.62
C VAL A 78 -25.60 -23.78 31.54
N ILE A 79 -24.76 -22.77 31.76
CA ILE A 79 -24.95 -21.74 32.80
C ILE A 79 -25.40 -20.42 32.20
N SER A 80 -26.46 -19.82 32.74
CA SER A 80 -26.79 -18.40 32.53
C SER A 80 -26.58 -17.61 33.82
N PHE A 81 -26.05 -16.39 33.73
CA PHE A 81 -25.67 -15.60 34.91
C PHE A 81 -26.32 -14.23 34.89
N VAL A 82 -26.88 -13.82 36.03
CA VAL A 82 -27.43 -12.48 36.27
C VAL A 82 -26.63 -11.86 37.42
N PHE A 83 -25.94 -10.75 37.12
CA PHE A 83 -25.09 -10.06 38.09
C PHE A 83 -25.84 -8.93 38.80
N GLN A 84 -25.40 -8.60 40.02
CA GLN A 84 -25.92 -7.51 40.84
C GLN A 84 -25.92 -6.15 40.10
N ASP A 85 -24.84 -5.85 39.38
CA ASP A 85 -24.64 -4.60 38.61
C ASP A 85 -25.32 -4.58 37.22
N PHE A 86 -26.22 -5.54 36.94
CA PHE A 86 -26.88 -5.80 35.65
C PHE A 86 -25.93 -6.24 34.51
N ASN A 87 -24.72 -5.68 34.45
CA ASN A 87 -23.69 -5.88 33.44
C ASN A 87 -24.19 -5.72 32.00
N LEU A 88 -25.10 -4.77 31.77
CA LEU A 88 -25.67 -4.44 30.46
C LEU A 88 -24.77 -3.46 29.69
N LEU A 89 -24.86 -3.47 28.36
CA LEU A 89 -24.20 -2.46 27.53
C LEU A 89 -25.14 -1.26 27.37
N TYR A 90 -24.81 -0.17 28.06
CA TYR A 90 -25.67 1.01 28.25
C TYR A 90 -25.94 1.81 26.97
N ASP A 91 -25.04 1.70 25.99
CA ASP A 91 -25.10 2.41 24.72
C ASP A 91 -25.97 1.70 23.68
N LEU A 92 -26.32 0.45 23.96
CA LEU A 92 -27.11 -0.42 23.11
C LEU A 92 -28.59 -0.40 23.48
N SER A 93 -29.42 -0.71 22.50
CA SER A 93 -30.84 -0.99 22.69
C SER A 93 -31.09 -2.31 23.45
N LEU A 94 -32.34 -2.54 23.87
CA LEU A 94 -32.75 -3.80 24.48
C LEU A 94 -32.51 -4.96 23.49
N GLU A 95 -32.94 -4.82 22.23
CA GLU A 95 -32.73 -5.84 21.20
C GLU A 95 -31.24 -6.13 20.94
N GLU A 96 -30.40 -5.09 20.92
CA GLU A 96 -28.96 -5.26 20.71
C GLU A 96 -28.32 -5.98 21.90
N ASN A 97 -28.75 -5.73 23.14
CA ASN A 97 -28.27 -6.46 24.31
C ASN A 97 -28.64 -7.95 24.29
N LEU A 98 -29.79 -8.32 23.70
CA LEU A 98 -30.26 -9.70 23.60
C LEU A 98 -29.60 -10.50 22.45
N THR A 99 -28.96 -9.80 21.51
CA THR A 99 -28.34 -10.39 20.31
C THR A 99 -26.81 -10.46 20.36
N ILE A 100 -26.20 -10.05 21.49
CA ILE A 100 -24.73 -10.08 21.70
C ILE A 100 -24.17 -11.51 21.59
N SER A 101 -24.81 -12.46 22.27
CA SER A 101 -24.33 -13.84 22.39
C SER A 101 -24.69 -14.69 21.18
N GLU A 102 -25.94 -14.59 20.74
CA GLU A 102 -26.54 -15.42 19.69
C GLU A 102 -27.49 -14.57 18.85
N LYS A 103 -27.46 -14.77 17.53
CA LYS A 103 -28.41 -14.15 16.61
C LYS A 103 -29.82 -14.62 16.96
N LYS A 104 -30.76 -13.68 16.90
CA LYS A 104 -32.18 -13.94 17.15
C LYS A 104 -33.02 -13.27 16.09
N THR A 105 -34.11 -13.92 15.75
CA THR A 105 -35.20 -13.35 14.99
C THR A 105 -35.91 -12.28 15.83
N THR A 106 -36.60 -11.37 15.15
CA THR A 106 -37.43 -10.36 15.82
C THR A 106 -38.53 -11.01 16.68
N LEU A 107 -39.06 -12.15 16.27
CA LEU A 107 -40.07 -12.91 17.01
C LEU A 107 -39.55 -13.40 18.36
N GLU A 108 -38.35 -14.00 18.38
CA GLU A 108 -37.72 -14.46 19.63
C GLU A 108 -37.42 -13.30 20.59
N ILE A 109 -36.92 -12.18 20.07
CA ILE A 109 -36.66 -10.97 20.87
C ILE A 109 -37.96 -10.47 21.50
N ASN A 110 -39.04 -10.36 20.72
CA ASN A 110 -40.32 -9.89 21.23
C ASN A 110 -40.90 -10.84 22.28
N LYS A 111 -40.81 -12.18 22.08
CA LYS A 111 -41.23 -13.18 23.07
C LYS A 111 -40.48 -13.01 24.40
N ILE A 112 -39.14 -12.90 24.35
CA ILE A 112 -38.31 -12.73 25.56
C ILE A 112 -38.66 -11.42 26.27
N LEU A 113 -38.76 -10.32 25.51
CA LEU A 113 -39.09 -9.01 26.08
C LEU A 113 -40.51 -8.98 26.67
N ARG A 114 -41.47 -9.70 26.09
CA ARG A 114 -42.82 -9.86 26.63
C ARG A 114 -42.81 -10.57 27.99
N ILE A 115 -42.06 -11.67 28.12
CA ILE A 115 -41.92 -12.43 29.38
C ILE A 115 -41.44 -11.53 30.52
N VAL A 116 -40.53 -10.59 30.22
CA VAL A 116 -39.99 -9.66 31.22
C VAL A 116 -40.72 -8.31 31.26
N GLY A 117 -41.84 -8.15 30.54
CA GLY A 117 -42.63 -6.92 30.52
C GLY A 117 -41.92 -5.69 29.92
N LEU A 118 -41.09 -5.87 28.89
CA LEU A 118 -40.32 -4.81 28.21
C LEU A 118 -40.52 -4.76 26.68
N GLU A 119 -41.58 -5.37 26.15
CA GLU A 119 -41.85 -5.45 24.70
C GLU A 119 -41.90 -4.07 24.03
N ASP A 120 -42.60 -3.10 24.64
CA ASP A 120 -42.76 -1.74 24.10
C ASP A 120 -41.48 -0.90 24.10
N LYS A 121 -40.42 -1.38 24.77
CA LYS A 121 -39.13 -0.68 24.92
C LYS A 121 -38.02 -1.27 24.06
N LYS A 122 -38.34 -2.17 23.13
CA LYS A 122 -37.37 -2.91 22.31
C LYS A 122 -36.24 -2.05 21.72
N GLY A 123 -36.55 -0.90 21.13
CA GLY A 123 -35.59 0.01 20.49
C GLY A 123 -34.93 1.03 21.44
N THR A 124 -35.31 1.06 22.72
CA THR A 124 -34.81 2.02 23.71
C THR A 124 -33.39 1.67 24.13
N LYS A 125 -32.49 2.65 24.29
CA LYS A 125 -31.15 2.40 24.85
C LYS A 125 -31.20 2.13 26.35
N VAL A 126 -30.37 1.20 26.83
CA VAL A 126 -30.33 0.77 28.24
C VAL A 126 -30.09 1.92 29.22
N ARG A 127 -29.32 2.94 28.83
CA ARG A 127 -29.10 4.14 29.66
C ARG A 127 -30.38 4.87 30.08
N TYR A 128 -31.50 4.68 29.37
CA TYR A 128 -32.79 5.31 29.67
C TYR A 128 -33.75 4.43 30.49
N LEU A 129 -33.31 3.23 30.90
CA LEU A 129 -34.12 2.32 31.72
C LEU A 129 -34.00 2.63 33.22
N SER A 130 -35.09 2.37 33.95
CA SER A 130 -35.07 2.37 35.43
C SER A 130 -34.25 1.18 35.98
N GLY A 131 -33.92 1.18 37.27
CA GLY A 131 -33.19 0.07 37.91
C GLY A 131 -33.91 -1.27 37.76
N GLY A 132 -35.22 -1.31 38.04
CA GLY A 132 -36.03 -2.52 37.86
C GLY A 132 -36.11 -2.98 36.41
N GLU A 133 -36.16 -2.05 35.45
CA GLU A 133 -36.14 -2.37 34.02
C GLU A 133 -34.79 -2.93 33.57
N LYS A 134 -33.68 -2.40 34.10
CA LYS A 134 -32.34 -2.95 33.87
C LYS A 134 -32.22 -4.37 34.42
N GLN A 135 -32.79 -4.65 35.59
CA GLN A 135 -32.81 -6.01 36.13
C GLN A 135 -33.65 -6.96 35.27
N ARG A 136 -34.84 -6.52 34.83
CA ARG A 136 -35.66 -7.33 33.93
C ARG A 136 -34.97 -7.59 32.60
N LEU A 137 -34.22 -6.62 32.06
CA LEU A 137 -33.41 -6.82 30.87
C LEU A 137 -32.20 -7.74 31.10
N SER A 138 -31.54 -7.69 32.27
CA SER A 138 -30.44 -8.60 32.58
C SER A 138 -30.92 -10.05 32.64
N ILE A 139 -32.12 -10.29 33.20
CA ILE A 139 -32.80 -11.59 33.18
C ILE A 139 -33.22 -11.96 31.76
N ALA A 140 -33.79 -11.04 30.98
CA ALA A 140 -34.12 -11.28 29.57
C ALA A 140 -32.89 -11.73 28.77
N ARG A 141 -31.73 -11.11 29.01
CA ARG A 141 -30.47 -11.51 28.40
C ARG A 141 -30.01 -12.89 28.86
N ALA A 142 -30.24 -13.24 30.13
CA ALA A 142 -29.99 -14.59 30.62
C ALA A 142 -30.91 -15.63 29.97
N LEU A 143 -32.18 -15.28 29.70
CA LEU A 143 -33.15 -16.11 28.98
C LEU A 143 -32.83 -16.25 27.48
N SER A 144 -32.06 -15.31 26.94
CA SER A 144 -31.76 -15.23 25.52
C SER A 144 -30.83 -16.34 25.01
N LYS A 145 -30.19 -17.12 25.88
CA LYS A 145 -29.39 -18.27 25.46
C LYS A 145 -29.96 -19.55 26.03
N LYS A 146 -29.64 -20.70 25.45
CA LYS A 146 -29.94 -21.99 26.06
C LYS A 146 -29.15 -22.13 27.37
N PHE A 147 -29.82 -22.58 28.43
CA PHE A 147 -29.20 -22.89 29.72
C PHE A 147 -29.99 -24.01 30.42
N ASP A 148 -29.32 -24.74 31.31
CA ASP A 148 -29.94 -25.66 32.26
C ASP A 148 -30.00 -25.04 33.66
N VAL A 149 -29.05 -24.16 33.99
CA VAL A 149 -28.92 -23.53 35.31
C VAL A 149 -28.79 -22.02 35.16
N MET A 150 -29.59 -21.28 35.92
CA MET A 150 -29.50 -19.82 36.04
C MET A 150 -28.96 -19.46 37.42
N LEU A 151 -27.91 -18.66 37.45
CA LEU A 151 -27.25 -18.19 38.67
C LEU A 151 -27.49 -16.69 38.80
N LEU A 152 -27.93 -16.23 39.98
CA LEU A 152 -28.26 -14.83 40.23
C LEU A 152 -27.55 -14.32 41.48
N ASP A 153 -26.81 -13.23 41.33
CA ASP A 153 -26.10 -12.54 42.41
C ASP A 153 -26.90 -11.31 42.85
N GLU A 154 -27.54 -11.39 44.03
CA GLU A 154 -28.37 -10.33 44.63
C GLU A 154 -29.32 -9.62 43.66
N PRO A 155 -30.24 -10.36 43.03
CA PRO A 155 -31.03 -9.84 41.91
C PRO A 155 -32.03 -8.76 42.27
N THR A 156 -32.28 -8.51 43.56
CA THR A 156 -33.25 -7.53 44.06
C THR A 156 -32.63 -6.50 45.00
N GLY A 157 -31.31 -6.55 45.27
CA GLY A 157 -30.67 -5.70 46.29
C GLY A 157 -30.77 -4.20 46.05
N ASN A 158 -30.98 -3.79 44.79
CA ASN A 158 -31.10 -2.39 44.36
C ASN A 158 -32.53 -1.99 43.93
N LEU A 159 -33.56 -2.78 44.27
CA LEU A 159 -34.94 -2.60 43.80
C LEU A 159 -35.91 -2.28 44.94
N ASP A 160 -36.96 -1.51 44.63
CA ASP A 160 -38.11 -1.37 45.53
C ASP A 160 -38.90 -2.69 45.66
N SER A 161 -39.67 -2.82 46.74
CA SER A 161 -40.39 -4.06 47.08
C SER A 161 -41.28 -4.58 45.95
N LYS A 162 -41.99 -3.70 45.23
CA LYS A 162 -42.89 -4.09 44.14
C LYS A 162 -42.12 -4.64 42.94
N ASN A 163 -41.00 -4.01 42.58
CA ASN A 163 -40.12 -4.53 41.54
C ASN A 163 -39.43 -5.84 41.98
N SER A 164 -39.05 -5.97 43.25
CA SER A 164 -38.48 -7.21 43.80
C SER A 164 -39.43 -8.39 43.72
N GLU A 165 -40.71 -8.21 44.07
CA GLU A 165 -41.73 -9.26 43.91
C GLU A 165 -41.88 -9.70 42.45
N THR A 166 -41.94 -8.75 41.52
CA THR A 166 -42.03 -9.05 40.08
C THR A 166 -40.85 -9.90 39.59
N ILE A 167 -39.65 -9.63 40.12
CA ILE A 167 -38.43 -10.35 39.78
C ILE A 167 -38.45 -11.78 40.38
N PHE A 168 -38.91 -11.94 41.62
CA PHE A 168 -39.03 -13.27 42.23
C PHE A 168 -40.12 -14.12 41.58
N ASP A 169 -41.25 -13.53 41.18
CA ASP A 169 -42.29 -14.20 40.41
C ASP A 169 -41.73 -14.74 39.09
N LEU A 170 -40.94 -13.92 38.39
CA LEU A 170 -40.26 -14.31 37.16
C LEU A 170 -39.29 -15.47 37.40
N MET A 171 -38.46 -15.42 38.45
CA MET A 171 -37.56 -16.53 38.81
C MET A 171 -38.31 -17.80 39.14
N LYS A 172 -39.39 -17.69 39.93
CA LYS A 172 -40.20 -18.84 40.32
C LYS A 172 -40.83 -19.50 39.10
N MET A 173 -41.31 -18.69 38.16
CA MET A 173 -41.82 -19.15 36.88
C MET A 173 -40.75 -19.91 36.07
N ILE A 174 -39.54 -19.37 35.95
CA ILE A 174 -38.40 -20.03 35.25
C ILE A 174 -38.00 -21.34 35.94
N SER A 175 -38.03 -21.36 37.27
CA SER A 175 -37.59 -22.50 38.09
C SER A 175 -38.43 -23.77 37.94
N LYS A 176 -39.61 -23.68 37.34
CA LYS A 176 -40.49 -24.84 37.06
C LYS A 176 -39.83 -25.88 36.16
N ASP A 177 -39.00 -25.42 35.23
CA ASP A 177 -38.35 -26.24 34.20
C ASP A 177 -36.80 -26.19 34.27
N LYS A 178 -36.24 -25.25 35.04
CA LYS A 178 -34.79 -25.01 35.14
C LYS A 178 -34.34 -24.94 36.59
N LEU A 179 -33.05 -25.16 36.84
CA LEU A 179 -32.46 -24.89 38.14
C LEU A 179 -32.14 -23.40 38.23
N VAL A 180 -32.69 -22.72 39.23
CA VAL A 180 -32.44 -21.29 39.48
C VAL A 180 -31.81 -21.17 40.85
N ILE A 181 -30.56 -20.71 40.93
CA ILE A 181 -29.83 -20.52 42.18
C ILE A 181 -29.60 -19.03 42.35
N THR A 182 -30.08 -18.46 43.45
CA THR A 182 -29.88 -17.05 43.77
C THR A 182 -29.20 -16.91 45.12
N VAL A 183 -28.21 -16.02 45.21
CA VAL A 183 -27.69 -15.55 46.50
C VAL A 183 -28.41 -14.26 46.90
N THR A 184 -28.72 -14.11 48.17
CA THR A 184 -29.37 -12.90 48.70
C THR A 184 -29.15 -12.76 50.20
N HIS A 185 -29.33 -11.55 50.71
CA HIS A 185 -29.48 -11.26 52.14
C HIS A 185 -30.95 -11.21 52.59
N ASP A 186 -31.91 -11.25 51.65
CA ASP A 186 -33.35 -11.22 51.92
C ASP A 186 -33.87 -12.62 52.31
N TYR A 187 -33.82 -12.91 53.62
CA TYR A 187 -34.29 -14.17 54.18
C TYR A 187 -35.81 -14.35 54.05
N GLU A 188 -36.58 -13.26 54.09
CA GLU A 188 -38.05 -13.31 54.02
C GLU A 188 -38.50 -13.75 52.62
N SER A 189 -37.94 -13.14 51.57
CA SER A 189 -38.20 -13.56 50.19
C SER A 189 -37.70 -14.98 49.93
N ALA A 190 -36.57 -15.38 50.53
CA ALA A 190 -36.05 -16.74 50.40
C ALA A 190 -37.04 -17.78 50.93
N LEU A 191 -37.66 -17.53 52.10
CA LEU A 191 -38.72 -18.38 52.66
C LEU A 191 -40.01 -18.33 51.84
N LYS A 192 -40.38 -17.17 51.28
CA LYS A 192 -41.62 -16.99 50.52
C LYS A 192 -41.60 -17.68 49.16
N TYR A 193 -40.47 -17.65 48.44
CA TYR A 193 -40.38 -18.12 47.05
C TYR A 193 -39.56 -19.41 46.88
N GLY A 194 -38.61 -19.68 47.78
CA GLY A 194 -37.66 -20.78 47.64
C GLY A 194 -38.31 -22.17 47.67
N ASP A 195 -37.74 -23.09 46.91
CA ASP A 195 -37.96 -24.53 47.07
C ASP A 195 -36.93 -25.12 48.04
N TYR A 196 -35.72 -24.55 48.05
CA TYR A 196 -34.61 -24.92 48.91
C TYR A 196 -33.92 -23.66 49.44
N LEU A 197 -33.46 -23.71 50.69
CA LEU A 197 -32.66 -22.68 51.35
C LEU A 197 -31.37 -23.29 51.84
N ILE A 198 -30.24 -22.70 51.46
CA ILE A 198 -28.91 -23.08 51.93
C ILE A 198 -28.35 -21.88 52.68
N GLU A 199 -28.03 -22.05 53.95
CA GLU A 199 -27.41 -21.00 54.76
C GLU A 199 -25.90 -21.21 54.81
N ILE A 200 -25.14 -20.14 54.55
CA ILE A 200 -23.68 -20.14 54.57
C ILE A 200 -23.19 -19.17 55.62
N GLN A 201 -22.36 -19.68 56.53
CA GLN A 201 -21.71 -18.93 57.59
C GLN A 201 -20.21 -19.23 57.61
N ASP A 202 -19.39 -18.17 57.56
CA ASP A 202 -17.92 -18.23 57.66
C ASP A 202 -17.26 -19.27 56.72
N GLY A 203 -17.78 -19.38 55.49
CA GLY A 203 -17.27 -20.30 54.47
C GLY A 203 -17.80 -21.73 54.56
N PHE A 204 -18.65 -22.05 55.55
CA PHE A 204 -19.28 -23.36 55.73
C PHE A 204 -20.78 -23.32 55.40
N VAL A 205 -21.33 -24.46 54.98
CA VAL A 205 -22.78 -24.65 54.92
C VAL A 205 -23.27 -24.92 56.34
N SER A 206 -24.03 -23.98 56.90
CA SER A 206 -24.54 -24.09 58.28
C SER A 206 -25.89 -24.79 58.34
N ASP A 207 -26.72 -24.63 57.31
CA ASP A 207 -28.06 -25.23 57.25
C ASP A 207 -28.50 -25.48 55.81
N LEU A 208 -29.35 -26.50 55.60
CA LEU A 208 -30.01 -26.80 54.33
C LEU A 208 -31.46 -27.19 54.62
N LYS A 209 -32.39 -26.30 54.24
CA LYS A 209 -33.83 -26.52 54.41
C LYS A 209 -34.49 -26.75 53.06
N VAL A 210 -35.32 -27.78 52.97
CA VAL A 210 -36.29 -27.92 51.88
C VAL A 210 -37.51 -27.07 52.28
N ILE A 211 -37.73 -25.96 51.59
CA ILE A 211 -38.88 -25.07 51.87
C ILE A 211 -40.15 -25.63 51.25
N SER A 212 -40.03 -26.49 50.23
CA SER A 212 -41.11 -27.00 49.35
C SER A 212 -42.51 -26.76 49.90
N ASN A 213 -43.33 -26.01 49.16
CA ASN A 213 -44.75 -25.71 49.43
C ASN A 213 -45.68 -26.94 49.54
N GLN A 214 -45.14 -28.13 49.85
CA GLN A 214 -45.87 -29.27 50.38
C GLN A 214 -45.98 -29.10 51.89
N ILE A 215 -47.13 -28.62 52.36
CA ILE A 215 -47.51 -28.81 53.75
C ILE A 215 -47.89 -30.29 53.87
N SER A 216 -47.00 -31.10 54.44
CA SER A 216 -47.29 -32.47 54.85
C SER A 216 -47.56 -32.50 56.34
N ILE A 217 -48.81 -32.67 56.75
CA ILE A 217 -49.16 -32.87 58.16
C ILE A 217 -49.36 -34.36 58.38
N GLN A 218 -48.54 -34.93 59.25
CA GLN A 218 -48.70 -36.29 59.75
C GLN A 218 -49.37 -36.22 61.12
N PHE A 219 -50.44 -36.97 61.30
CA PHE A 219 -51.14 -37.03 62.59
C PHE A 219 -51.68 -38.43 62.86
N ARG A 220 -51.82 -38.76 64.14
CA ARG A 220 -52.66 -39.86 64.61
C ARG A 220 -54.08 -39.33 64.83
N LYS A 221 -55.09 -40.18 64.64
CA LYS A 221 -56.52 -39.82 64.72
C LYS A 221 -56.88 -39.06 66.01
N ASP A 222 -56.17 -39.36 67.10
CA ASP A 222 -56.42 -38.84 68.44
C ASP A 222 -55.69 -37.49 68.72
N GLU A 223 -54.82 -37.03 67.81
CA GLU A 223 -53.95 -35.85 67.98
C GLU A 223 -54.28 -34.71 66.99
N LEU A 224 -55.49 -34.70 66.41
CA LEU A 224 -55.88 -33.69 65.43
C LEU A 224 -56.12 -32.33 66.10
N GLU A 225 -55.04 -31.60 66.38
CA GLU A 225 -55.09 -30.26 66.96
C GLU A 225 -55.73 -29.25 66.00
N THR A 226 -56.71 -28.50 66.51
CA THR A 226 -57.43 -27.44 65.78
C THR A 226 -56.51 -26.43 65.08
N ASN A 227 -55.33 -26.18 65.65
CA ASN A 227 -54.35 -25.25 65.11
C ASN A 227 -53.72 -25.73 63.78
N LYS A 228 -53.43 -27.03 63.64
CA LYS A 228 -52.86 -27.62 62.40
C LYS A 228 -53.87 -27.66 61.26
N LEU A 229 -55.15 -27.87 61.59
CA LEU A 229 -56.27 -27.75 60.64
C LEU A 229 -56.47 -26.32 60.16
N LEU A 230 -56.29 -25.33 61.04
CA LEU A 230 -56.35 -23.91 60.70
C LEU A 230 -55.27 -23.55 59.67
N GLU A 231 -54.04 -24.03 59.87
CA GLU A 231 -52.90 -23.79 58.97
C GLU A 231 -53.13 -24.38 57.56
N LEU A 232 -53.69 -25.59 57.48
CA LEU A 232 -54.13 -26.20 56.23
C LEU A 232 -55.25 -25.39 55.56
N TYR A 233 -56.25 -24.97 56.33
CA TYR A 233 -57.38 -24.18 55.82
C TYR A 233 -56.96 -22.80 55.31
N GLU A 234 -56.06 -22.11 56.03
CA GLU A 234 -55.50 -20.82 55.58
C GLU A 234 -54.77 -20.97 54.25
N THR A 235 -54.03 -22.06 54.09
CA THR A 235 -53.31 -22.36 52.84
C THR A 235 -54.28 -22.58 51.67
N VAL A 236 -55.34 -23.36 51.87
CA VAL A 236 -56.37 -23.58 50.84
C VAL A 236 -57.21 -22.33 50.58
N SER A 237 -57.40 -21.47 51.58
CA SER A 237 -58.23 -20.27 51.47
C SER A 237 -57.68 -19.18 50.55
N LYS A 238 -56.38 -19.25 50.22
CA LYS A 238 -55.67 -18.33 49.32
C LYS A 238 -55.74 -18.76 47.85
N GLU A 239 -56.20 -19.98 47.56
CA GLU A 239 -56.20 -20.58 46.22
C GLU A 239 -57.62 -20.90 45.73
N LYS A 240 -57.83 -20.93 44.40
CA LYS A 240 -59.14 -21.26 43.81
C LYS A 240 -59.51 -22.73 44.00
N GLU A 241 -58.54 -23.62 43.79
CA GLU A 241 -58.69 -25.06 43.82
C GLU A 241 -57.33 -25.68 44.16
N VAL A 242 -57.31 -26.73 44.99
CA VAL A 242 -56.09 -27.31 45.56
C VAL A 242 -56.19 -28.83 45.55
N GLU A 243 -55.12 -29.52 45.14
CA GLU A 243 -55.03 -30.98 45.25
C GLU A 243 -54.50 -31.36 46.64
N VAL A 244 -55.29 -32.15 47.37
CA VAL A 244 -54.93 -32.72 48.66
C VAL A 244 -54.71 -34.21 48.49
N THR A 245 -53.52 -34.68 48.84
CA THR A 245 -53.15 -36.09 48.82
C THR A 245 -53.16 -36.64 50.23
N PHE A 246 -53.95 -37.69 50.46
CA PHE A 246 -53.96 -38.51 51.66
C PHE A 246 -53.07 -39.72 51.42
N ILE A 247 -52.14 -39.96 52.33
CA ILE A 247 -51.19 -41.06 52.29
C ILE A 247 -51.31 -41.82 53.62
N THR A 248 -51.53 -43.12 53.53
CA THR A 248 -51.49 -44.06 54.65
C THR A 248 -50.58 -45.24 54.29
N GLU A 249 -50.41 -46.22 55.18
CA GLU A 249 -49.47 -47.33 54.95
C GLU A 249 -49.75 -48.10 53.64
N ASP A 250 -51.03 -48.27 53.28
CA ASP A 250 -51.44 -49.09 52.13
C ASP A 250 -52.11 -48.31 50.98
N LYS A 251 -52.42 -47.02 51.15
CA LYS A 251 -53.23 -46.25 50.18
C LYS A 251 -52.73 -44.82 49.98
N ILE A 252 -52.78 -44.38 48.72
CA ILE A 252 -52.62 -42.97 48.32
C ILE A 252 -53.91 -42.54 47.62
N GLN A 253 -54.56 -41.50 48.11
CA GLN A 253 -55.76 -40.93 47.48
C GLN A 253 -55.61 -39.42 47.31
N LYS A 254 -56.05 -38.91 46.16
CA LYS A 254 -56.00 -37.49 45.81
C LYS A 254 -57.41 -36.94 45.68
N ILE A 255 -57.66 -35.75 46.21
CA ILE A 255 -58.91 -35.02 46.04
C ILE A 255 -58.61 -33.57 45.63
N LEU A 256 -59.48 -33.00 44.80
CA LEU A 256 -59.48 -31.57 44.50
C LEU A 256 -60.51 -30.89 45.39
N VAL A 257 -60.05 -29.88 46.13
CA VAL A 257 -60.84 -29.14 47.12
C VAL A 257 -60.79 -27.65 46.80
N THR A 258 -61.91 -26.97 47.03
CA THR A 258 -62.01 -25.51 46.99
C THR A 258 -62.16 -24.97 48.42
N LYS A 259 -61.91 -23.68 48.64
CA LYS A 259 -62.13 -23.02 49.95
C LYS A 259 -63.47 -23.38 50.61
N LYS A 260 -64.56 -23.44 49.82
CA LYS A 260 -65.91 -23.76 50.32
C LYS A 260 -66.11 -25.22 50.69
N THR A 261 -65.39 -26.13 50.04
CA THR A 261 -65.59 -27.59 50.19
C THR A 261 -64.54 -28.24 51.07
N PHE A 262 -63.43 -27.55 51.34
CA PHE A 262 -62.26 -28.06 52.07
C PHE A 262 -62.63 -28.80 53.34
N LEU A 263 -63.24 -28.12 54.33
CA LEU A 263 -63.55 -28.73 55.63
C LEU A 263 -64.49 -29.94 55.47
N SER A 264 -65.54 -29.82 54.66
CA SER A 264 -66.52 -30.90 54.47
C SER A 264 -65.91 -32.15 53.82
N GLN A 265 -65.03 -31.97 52.82
CA GLN A 265 -64.39 -33.09 52.12
C GLN A 265 -63.23 -33.67 52.93
N LEU A 266 -62.48 -32.83 53.65
CA LEU A 266 -61.40 -33.25 54.54
C LEU A 266 -61.95 -34.11 55.69
N THR A 267 -63.00 -33.65 56.39
CA THR A 267 -63.62 -34.42 57.48
C THR A 267 -64.25 -35.71 56.94
N LYS A 268 -64.91 -35.67 55.78
CA LYS A 268 -65.46 -36.87 55.15
C LYS A 268 -64.36 -37.89 54.83
N LYS A 269 -63.25 -37.44 54.25
CA LYS A 269 -62.13 -38.33 53.89
C LYS A 269 -61.41 -38.89 55.11
N ILE A 270 -61.13 -38.08 56.12
CA ILE A 270 -60.53 -38.56 57.38
C ILE A 270 -61.39 -39.67 58.00
N ASN A 271 -62.72 -39.54 57.95
CA ASN A 271 -63.64 -40.56 58.46
C ASN A 271 -63.69 -41.85 57.60
N GLU A 272 -63.34 -41.78 56.31
CA GLU A 272 -63.26 -42.96 55.42
C GLU A 272 -62.03 -43.85 55.70
N PHE A 273 -60.98 -43.32 56.34
CA PHE A 273 -59.77 -44.07 56.74
C PHE A 273 -59.89 -44.64 58.17
N SER A 274 -61.07 -45.16 58.53
CA SER A 274 -61.49 -45.41 59.93
C SER A 274 -60.57 -46.28 60.79
N ASP A 275 -59.73 -47.12 60.17
CA ASP A 275 -59.00 -48.22 60.80
C ASP A 275 -57.46 -48.05 60.80
N GLU A 276 -56.93 -46.92 60.29
CA GLU A 276 -55.47 -46.73 60.12
C GLU A 276 -54.89 -45.77 61.18
N GLU A 277 -53.78 -46.17 61.84
CA GLU A 277 -53.21 -45.45 63.00
C GLU A 277 -52.56 -44.09 62.64
N GLN A 278 -52.14 -43.89 61.38
CA GLN A 278 -51.41 -42.69 60.97
C GLN A 278 -51.78 -42.25 59.55
N ILE A 279 -52.20 -40.98 59.42
CA ILE A 279 -52.58 -40.38 58.14
C ILE A 279 -51.64 -39.20 57.85
N THR A 280 -51.09 -39.17 56.64
CA THR A 280 -50.32 -38.03 56.14
C THR A 280 -51.12 -37.29 55.09
N ILE A 281 -51.38 -36.00 55.32
CA ILE A 281 -52.04 -35.13 54.34
C ILE A 281 -50.98 -34.23 53.73
N SER A 282 -50.77 -34.32 52.42
CA SER A 282 -49.92 -33.40 51.67
C SER A 282 -50.75 -32.53 50.73
N ILE A 283 -50.52 -31.22 50.79
CA ILE A 283 -51.16 -30.26 49.88
C ILE A 283 -50.17 -29.87 48.79
N GLN A 284 -50.54 -30.07 47.52
CA GLN A 284 -49.78 -29.53 46.39
C GLN A 284 -50.52 -28.34 45.78
N LYS A 285 -49.86 -27.18 45.80
CA LYS A 285 -50.33 -25.98 45.14
C LYS A 285 -50.31 -26.19 43.62
N GLU A 286 -51.48 -26.37 43.02
CA GLU A 286 -51.58 -26.55 41.56
C GLU A 286 -51.28 -25.21 40.88
N THR A 287 -50.10 -25.10 40.27
CA THR A 287 -49.79 -23.97 39.40
C THR A 287 -50.00 -24.40 37.96
N LYS A 288 -50.85 -23.67 37.23
CA LYS A 288 -51.08 -23.86 35.79
C LYS A 288 -49.78 -24.20 35.07
N LYS A 289 -49.83 -25.29 34.29
CA LYS A 289 -48.80 -25.70 33.32
C LYS A 289 -48.79 -24.73 32.14
N ASP A 290 -48.40 -23.48 32.37
CA ASP A 290 -47.86 -22.67 31.29
C ASP A 290 -46.38 -23.05 31.20
N LYS A 291 -46.12 -24.12 30.44
CA LYS A 291 -44.77 -24.57 30.15
C LYS A 291 -44.12 -23.49 29.30
N LEU A 292 -43.03 -22.90 29.78
CA LEU A 292 -42.26 -21.94 28.99
C LEU A 292 -41.42 -22.72 27.99
N ASP A 293 -41.99 -23.04 26.83
CA ASP A 293 -41.22 -23.60 25.73
C ASP A 293 -40.37 -22.47 25.11
N PHE A 294 -39.14 -22.37 25.59
CA PHE A 294 -38.09 -21.63 24.92
C PHE A 294 -37.61 -22.46 23.72
N GLU A 295 -38.15 -22.18 22.53
CA GLU A 295 -37.55 -22.68 21.28
C GLU A 295 -36.21 -21.98 21.09
N TYR A 296 -35.11 -22.74 21.21
CA TYR A 296 -33.77 -22.27 20.92
C TYR A 296 -33.38 -22.78 19.52
N HIS A 297 -33.17 -21.89 18.56
CA HIS A 297 -32.65 -22.27 17.25
C HIS A 297 -31.12 -22.52 17.31
N GLU A 298 -30.66 -23.63 16.71
CA GLU A 298 -29.25 -24.05 16.67
C GLU A 298 -28.35 -23.21 15.73
N ASP A 299 -28.67 -21.96 15.42
CA ASP A 299 -27.83 -21.17 14.51
C ASP A 299 -26.53 -20.72 15.22
N HIS A 300 -25.48 -21.53 15.06
CA HIS A 300 -24.19 -21.44 15.73
C HIS A 300 -23.33 -20.21 15.39
N LYS A 301 -23.82 -19.23 14.62
CA LYS A 301 -23.09 -18.00 14.30
C LYS A 301 -23.08 -17.03 15.50
N LYS A 302 -22.21 -17.31 16.47
CA LYS A 302 -21.97 -16.45 17.66
C LYS A 302 -21.18 -15.18 17.31
N GLY A 303 -21.54 -14.08 17.96
CA GLY A 303 -20.93 -12.77 17.78
C GLY A 303 -21.79 -11.80 16.96
N PHE A 304 -21.37 -10.54 16.94
CA PHE A 304 -22.20 -9.44 16.48
C PHE A 304 -22.49 -9.47 14.97
N PRO A 305 -23.69 -9.05 14.53
CA PRO A 305 -23.95 -8.66 13.15
C PRO A 305 -22.94 -7.60 12.67
N PHE A 306 -22.59 -7.60 11.38
CA PHE A 306 -21.63 -6.62 10.82
C PHE A 306 -22.04 -5.17 11.08
N LEU A 307 -23.33 -4.85 10.86
CA LEU A 307 -23.89 -3.51 11.10
C LEU A 307 -23.71 -3.05 12.55
N PHE A 308 -23.81 -3.97 13.52
CA PHE A 308 -23.53 -3.66 14.92
C PHE A 308 -22.06 -3.32 15.11
N GLN A 309 -21.15 -4.16 14.59
CA GLN A 309 -19.71 -3.93 14.73
C GLN A 309 -19.31 -2.58 14.14
N PHE A 310 -19.88 -2.23 12.98
CA PHE A 310 -19.68 -0.96 12.32
C PHE A 310 -20.18 0.23 13.16
N LYS A 311 -21.43 0.18 13.65
CA LYS A 311 -21.99 1.25 14.51
C LYS A 311 -21.20 1.43 15.80
N TYR A 312 -20.83 0.32 16.45
CA TYR A 312 -20.06 0.37 17.68
C TYR A 312 -18.65 0.89 17.43
N ALA A 313 -17.98 0.46 16.36
CA ALA A 313 -16.68 1.01 15.95
C ALA A 313 -16.74 2.53 15.71
N ILE A 314 -17.78 3.03 15.03
CA ILE A 314 -18.01 4.48 14.88
C ILE A 314 -18.10 5.16 16.24
N SER A 315 -18.86 4.60 17.19
CA SER A 315 -18.97 5.19 18.52
C SER A 315 -17.61 5.29 19.23
N LEU A 316 -16.72 4.31 19.03
CA LEU A 316 -15.36 4.33 19.56
C LEU A 316 -14.51 5.43 18.91
N VAL A 317 -14.60 5.60 17.59
CA VAL A 317 -13.89 6.67 16.85
C VAL A 317 -14.17 8.05 17.47
N PHE A 318 -15.42 8.31 17.86
CA PHE A 318 -15.84 9.61 18.39
C PHE A 318 -15.71 9.76 19.92
N MET A 319 -15.10 8.82 20.64
CA MET A 319 -14.99 8.89 22.11
C MET A 319 -14.16 10.07 22.61
N SER A 320 -13.02 10.36 21.97
CA SER A 320 -12.09 11.42 22.40
C SER A 320 -11.85 12.42 21.29
N LYS A 321 -12.55 13.55 21.32
CA LYS A 321 -12.49 14.58 20.26
C LYS A 321 -11.07 15.09 19.99
N ILE A 322 -10.28 15.36 21.04
CA ILE A 322 -8.91 15.88 20.92
C ILE A 322 -7.98 14.83 20.28
N ARG A 323 -7.97 13.61 20.81
CA ARG A 323 -7.12 12.54 20.25
C ARG A 323 -7.53 12.16 18.84
N LEU A 324 -8.84 12.11 18.57
CA LEU A 324 -9.35 11.91 17.22
C LEU A 324 -8.82 12.99 16.28
N MET A 325 -8.93 14.27 16.66
CA MET A 325 -8.46 15.39 15.84
C MET A 325 -6.96 15.29 15.54
N ILE A 326 -6.12 15.06 16.55
CA ILE A 326 -4.66 14.94 16.39
C ILE A 326 -4.31 13.75 15.49
N THR A 327 -4.88 12.58 15.77
CA THR A 327 -4.59 11.35 15.02
C THR A 327 -5.10 11.47 13.58
N PHE A 328 -6.29 12.05 13.37
CA PHE A 328 -6.85 12.30 12.06
C PHE A 328 -5.99 13.27 11.25
N LEU A 329 -5.52 14.36 11.85
CA LEU A 329 -4.63 15.34 11.21
C LEU A 329 -3.31 14.68 10.78
N LEU A 330 -2.64 13.97 11.70
CA LEU A 330 -1.38 13.29 11.41
C LEU A 330 -1.54 12.24 10.30
N LEU A 331 -2.61 11.44 10.33
CA LEU A 331 -2.92 10.47 9.28
C LEU A 331 -3.20 11.14 7.94
N THR A 332 -3.94 12.25 7.94
CA THR A 332 -4.27 12.99 6.71
C THR A 332 -3.00 13.57 6.07
N ILE A 333 -2.12 14.17 6.87
CA ILE A 333 -0.83 14.70 6.39
C ILE A 333 0.05 13.55 5.84
N THR A 334 0.13 12.44 6.57
CA THR A 334 0.93 11.28 6.14
C THR A 334 0.39 10.68 4.84
N ALA A 335 -0.93 10.52 4.72
CA ALA A 335 -1.56 10.03 3.50
C ALA A 335 -1.37 11.01 2.33
N ALA A 336 -1.46 12.32 2.56
CA ALA A 336 -1.22 13.32 1.51
C ALA A 336 0.21 13.30 1.00
N LEU A 337 1.20 13.22 1.89
CA LEU A 337 2.62 13.15 1.52
C LEU A 337 2.94 11.84 0.79
N LEU A 338 2.45 10.71 1.28
CA LEU A 338 2.59 9.42 0.60
C LEU A 338 1.96 9.45 -0.80
N PHE A 339 0.79 10.08 -0.93
CA PHE A 339 0.12 10.22 -2.22
C PHE A 339 0.96 11.04 -3.21
N VAL A 340 1.49 12.19 -2.76
CA VAL A 340 2.43 13.01 -3.55
C VAL A 340 3.71 12.24 -3.87
N HIS A 341 4.24 11.44 -2.95
CA HIS A 341 5.42 10.62 -3.19
C HIS A 341 5.19 9.55 -4.25
N THR A 342 4.04 8.86 -4.19
CA THR A 342 3.72 7.86 -5.22
C THR A 342 3.53 8.49 -6.60
N SER A 343 3.03 9.73 -6.70
CA SER A 343 2.98 10.45 -7.98
C SER A 343 4.36 10.89 -8.45
N ILE A 344 5.27 11.21 -7.53
CA ILE A 344 6.69 11.45 -7.82
C ILE A 344 7.38 10.19 -8.34
N VAL A 345 7.26 9.06 -7.65
CA VAL A 345 7.90 7.79 -8.06
C VAL A 345 7.34 7.27 -9.38
N ALA A 346 6.06 7.57 -9.68
CA ALA A 346 5.44 7.25 -10.96
C ALA A 346 5.90 8.17 -12.11
N PHE A 347 6.76 9.16 -11.85
CA PHE A 347 7.30 10.03 -12.88
C PHE A 347 8.03 9.21 -13.95
N ASN A 348 7.61 9.42 -15.19
CA ASN A 348 8.17 8.76 -16.34
C ASN A 348 8.77 9.81 -17.28
N THR A 349 10.10 9.84 -17.34
CA THR A 349 10.85 10.78 -18.18
C THR A 349 10.38 10.73 -19.62
N VAL A 350 10.24 9.54 -20.22
CA VAL A 350 9.85 9.37 -21.63
C VAL A 350 8.45 9.91 -21.92
N ASN A 351 7.46 9.64 -21.07
CA ASN A 351 6.10 10.19 -21.22
C ASN A 351 6.10 11.72 -21.13
N THR A 352 6.89 12.25 -20.20
CA THR A 352 6.96 13.70 -19.95
C THR A 352 7.65 14.41 -21.11
N LEU A 353 8.72 13.81 -21.64
CA LEU A 353 9.41 14.28 -22.84
C LEU A 353 8.50 14.26 -24.07
N ASP A 354 7.78 13.17 -24.33
CA ASP A 354 6.86 13.06 -25.47
C ASP A 354 5.77 14.15 -25.43
N ASN A 355 5.24 14.46 -24.23
CA ASN A 355 4.28 15.53 -24.05
C ASN A 355 4.91 16.93 -24.21
N ALA A 356 6.13 17.13 -23.69
CA ALA A 356 6.85 18.40 -23.82
C ALA A 356 7.15 18.70 -25.30
N ILE A 357 7.67 17.70 -26.03
CA ILE A 357 8.05 17.83 -27.44
C ILE A 357 6.85 18.19 -28.33
N LYS A 358 5.68 17.59 -28.09
CA LYS A 358 4.45 17.92 -28.84
C LYS A 358 3.97 19.37 -28.67
N GLN A 359 4.37 20.04 -27.58
CA GLN A 359 4.02 21.44 -27.32
C GLN A 359 5.10 22.42 -27.80
N ILE A 360 6.34 21.95 -27.90
CA ILE A 360 7.49 22.72 -28.39
C ILE A 360 7.46 22.65 -29.93
N ASP A 361 7.08 23.76 -30.58
CA ASP A 361 7.04 23.88 -32.05
C ASP A 361 8.47 23.94 -32.64
N ARG A 362 9.18 22.81 -32.63
CA ARG A 362 10.55 22.66 -33.16
C ARG A 362 10.62 21.59 -34.23
N ASN A 363 11.44 21.85 -35.25
CA ASN A 363 11.65 20.92 -36.35
C ASN A 363 12.57 19.74 -36.00
N TYR A 364 13.53 19.93 -35.09
CA TYR A 364 14.46 18.90 -34.64
C TYR A 364 14.98 19.21 -33.22
N TYR A 365 15.55 18.20 -32.57
CA TYR A 365 16.22 18.32 -31.28
C TYR A 365 17.68 17.89 -31.41
N LYS A 366 18.60 18.72 -30.94
CA LYS A 366 20.02 18.36 -30.89
C LYS A 366 20.23 17.26 -29.84
N LEU A 367 21.15 16.35 -30.11
CA LEU A 367 21.44 15.20 -29.26
C LEU A 367 22.77 15.41 -28.51
N ILE A 368 22.77 15.16 -27.20
CA ILE A 368 23.97 15.13 -26.35
C ILE A 368 24.04 13.80 -25.60
N LYS A 369 25.23 13.22 -25.42
CA LYS A 369 25.44 12.09 -24.52
C LYS A 369 25.53 12.55 -23.06
N SER A 370 24.75 11.92 -22.16
CA SER A 370 24.48 12.38 -20.78
C SER A 370 25.65 12.29 -19.79
N GLU A 371 26.80 11.74 -20.17
CA GLU A 371 27.92 11.47 -19.25
C GLU A 371 28.91 12.64 -19.03
N TYR A 372 28.71 13.82 -19.64
CA TYR A 372 29.76 14.87 -19.65
C TYR A 372 29.31 16.23 -19.09
N ASN A 373 29.99 16.65 -18.01
CA ASN A 373 29.94 17.98 -17.41
C ASN A 373 31.37 18.57 -17.43
N GLU A 374 31.78 19.22 -18.52
CA GLU A 374 32.85 20.26 -18.54
C GLU A 374 32.94 20.94 -19.94
N PRO A 375 33.39 22.22 -20.06
CA PRO A 375 33.09 23.07 -21.21
C PRO A 375 33.96 22.90 -22.48
N THR A 376 34.81 21.88 -22.62
CA THR A 376 35.68 21.75 -23.82
C THR A 376 35.65 20.40 -24.54
N ASP A 377 34.89 19.41 -24.05
CA ASP A 377 34.83 18.05 -24.63
C ASP A 377 33.47 17.74 -25.29
N ARG A 378 33.00 18.60 -26.21
CA ARG A 378 31.75 18.37 -26.96
C ARG A 378 31.85 17.28 -28.04
N GLU A 379 32.98 16.59 -28.13
CA GLU A 379 33.26 15.66 -29.21
C GLU A 379 33.41 14.25 -28.67
N ILE A 380 32.62 13.36 -29.26
CA ILE A 380 32.52 11.99 -28.80
C ILE A 380 33.56 11.15 -29.55
N HIS A 381 34.47 10.51 -28.82
CA HIS A 381 35.42 9.56 -29.41
C HIS A 381 34.82 8.18 -29.45
N PHE A 382 34.89 7.58 -30.63
CA PHE A 382 34.50 6.20 -30.82
C PHE A 382 35.59 5.51 -31.62
N GLY A 383 36.07 4.38 -31.10
CA GLY A 383 36.74 3.39 -31.93
C GLY A 383 35.76 2.79 -32.94
N LYS A 384 36.29 1.98 -33.85
CA LYS A 384 35.55 1.32 -34.92
C LYS A 384 34.22 0.74 -34.44
N GLY A 385 33.15 1.19 -35.09
CA GLY A 385 31.80 0.72 -34.84
C GLY A 385 31.13 1.19 -33.56
N LYS A 386 31.67 2.20 -32.84
CA LYS A 386 31.00 2.79 -31.67
C LYS A 386 30.39 4.17 -31.93
N TYR A 387 30.55 4.75 -33.13
CA TYR A 387 30.15 6.13 -33.45
C TYR A 387 28.71 6.48 -33.08
N LEU A 388 28.48 7.70 -32.58
CA LEU A 388 27.13 8.16 -32.20
C LEU A 388 26.20 8.08 -33.40
N TYR A 389 26.66 8.47 -34.60
CA TYR A 389 25.88 8.27 -35.81
C TYR A 389 25.47 6.81 -36.02
N LYS A 390 26.38 5.86 -35.82
CA LYS A 390 26.09 4.44 -35.99
C LYS A 390 25.06 3.93 -34.96
N ILE A 391 25.13 4.42 -33.72
CA ILE A 391 24.11 4.14 -32.69
C ILE A 391 22.74 4.72 -33.11
N LEU A 392 22.73 5.91 -33.72
CA LEU A 392 21.50 6.57 -34.15
C LEU A 392 20.90 5.96 -35.44
N GLU A 393 21.75 5.52 -36.37
CA GLU A 393 21.41 4.85 -37.63
C GLU A 393 20.73 3.49 -37.41
N GLU A 394 21.01 2.80 -36.30
CA GLU A 394 20.44 1.47 -35.98
C GLU A 394 18.91 1.48 -35.80
N LYS A 395 18.29 2.60 -35.43
CA LYS A 395 16.88 2.64 -35.03
C LYS A 395 15.95 3.41 -35.96
N SER A 396 16.30 4.64 -36.30
CA SER A 396 15.45 5.55 -37.09
C SER A 396 16.32 6.45 -37.99
N PRO A 397 17.11 5.88 -38.91
CA PRO A 397 18.08 6.61 -39.72
C PRO A 397 17.45 7.77 -40.51
N GLU A 398 16.20 7.64 -40.93
CA GLU A 398 15.42 8.64 -41.67
C GLU A 398 15.10 9.90 -40.86
N LYS A 399 15.21 9.85 -39.53
CA LYS A 399 14.95 10.99 -38.62
C LYS A 399 16.22 11.67 -38.14
N ILE A 400 17.40 11.10 -38.42
CA ILE A 400 18.68 11.60 -37.93
C ILE A 400 19.26 12.58 -38.93
N ILE A 401 19.59 13.78 -38.45
CA ILE A 401 20.31 14.78 -39.24
C ILE A 401 21.73 14.87 -38.71
N SER A 402 22.71 14.80 -39.60
CA SER A 402 24.12 15.05 -39.32
C SER A 402 24.67 16.17 -40.19
N SER A 403 25.44 17.08 -39.62
CA SER A 403 26.20 18.09 -40.37
C SER A 403 27.68 17.73 -40.43
N ARG A 404 28.34 17.92 -41.58
CA ARG A 404 29.80 18.12 -41.59
C ARG A 404 30.11 19.61 -41.54
N ALA A 405 31.05 20.01 -40.69
CA ALA A 405 31.42 21.42 -40.49
C ALA A 405 32.05 22.06 -41.74
N TYR A 406 31.76 23.35 -41.93
CA TYR A 406 32.40 24.38 -42.77
C TYR A 406 32.98 23.91 -44.11
N GLN A 407 32.24 24.12 -45.19
CA GLN A 407 32.73 23.96 -46.56
C GLN A 407 32.47 25.21 -47.38
N GLU A 408 33.30 25.45 -48.40
CA GLU A 408 33.26 26.67 -49.22
C GLU A 408 32.55 26.37 -50.55
N LEU A 409 31.39 26.99 -50.78
CA LEU A 409 30.64 26.91 -52.02
C LEU A 409 31.13 28.03 -52.93
N ARG A 410 31.65 27.69 -54.11
CA ARG A 410 32.07 28.67 -55.09
C ARG A 410 31.15 28.65 -56.29
N ILE A 411 30.61 29.82 -56.57
CA ILE A 411 29.59 29.94 -57.58
C ILE A 411 30.26 30.59 -58.76
N ASP A 412 30.53 29.74 -59.74
CA ASP A 412 31.26 30.02 -60.96
C ASP A 412 32.78 30.23 -60.80
N ASN A 413 33.53 29.80 -61.82
CA ASN A 413 34.93 30.13 -62.00
C ASN A 413 35.13 31.65 -62.18
N GLU A 414 34.13 32.37 -62.69
CA GLU A 414 34.22 33.79 -63.03
C GLU A 414 33.83 34.77 -61.91
N THR A 415 32.80 34.49 -61.10
CA THR A 415 32.17 35.51 -60.22
C THR A 415 32.81 35.72 -58.84
N LYS A 416 33.82 34.92 -58.44
CA LYS A 416 34.55 35.03 -57.14
C LYS A 416 33.68 35.10 -55.87
N LEU A 417 32.37 34.86 -55.97
CA LEU A 417 31.48 34.76 -54.81
C LEU A 417 31.70 33.39 -54.17
N SER A 418 32.37 33.39 -53.02
CA SER A 418 32.39 32.25 -52.11
C SER A 418 31.42 32.49 -50.96
N LYS A 419 30.68 31.44 -50.62
CA LYS A 419 29.86 31.39 -49.42
C LYS A 419 30.14 30.11 -48.68
N ASP A 420 30.24 30.23 -47.36
CA ASP A 420 30.32 29.07 -46.50
C ASP A 420 28.96 28.40 -46.40
N TYR A 421 28.97 27.08 -46.32
CA TYR A 421 27.76 26.28 -46.23
C TYR A 421 28.01 25.01 -45.42
N TYR A 422 26.93 24.46 -44.92
CA TYR A 422 26.90 23.17 -44.23
C TYR A 422 26.45 22.09 -45.19
N LEU A 423 27.26 21.03 -45.30
CA LEU A 423 26.94 19.86 -46.10
C LEU A 423 26.20 18.84 -45.24
N HIS A 424 24.96 18.55 -45.63
CA HIS A 424 24.12 17.52 -45.04
C HIS A 424 24.13 16.28 -45.95
N LEU A 425 24.53 15.16 -45.36
CA LEU A 425 24.54 13.86 -46.04
C LEU A 425 23.32 13.07 -45.62
N TYR A 426 22.68 12.40 -46.58
CA TYR A 426 21.46 11.63 -46.34
C TYR A 426 21.49 10.28 -47.08
N ASP A 427 20.80 9.29 -46.54
CA ASP A 427 20.77 7.90 -47.05
C ASP A 427 19.45 7.57 -47.79
N GLU A 428 18.31 8.00 -47.25
CA GLU A 428 16.96 7.74 -47.77
C GLU A 428 16.14 9.04 -48.01
N GLU A 429 14.84 8.93 -48.33
CA GLU A 429 13.99 10.11 -48.58
C GLU A 429 14.02 11.13 -47.42
N LEU A 430 14.43 12.36 -47.74
CA LEU A 430 14.45 13.46 -46.78
C LEU A 430 13.03 13.97 -46.53
N ASN A 431 12.59 13.89 -45.28
CA ASN A 431 11.30 14.42 -44.87
C ASN A 431 11.45 15.81 -44.23
N PHE A 432 11.18 16.86 -45.01
CA PHE A 432 11.28 18.25 -44.57
C PHE A 432 9.92 18.76 -44.06
N ASN A 433 9.87 19.24 -42.82
CA ASN A 433 8.62 19.73 -42.21
C ASN A 433 7.92 20.85 -43.01
N LEU A 434 8.68 21.67 -43.74
CA LEU A 434 8.15 22.76 -44.59
C LEU A 434 8.11 22.40 -46.08
N GLY A 435 8.52 21.19 -46.45
CA GLY A 435 8.58 20.69 -47.83
C GLY A 435 9.78 21.19 -48.64
N TYR A 436 9.80 20.81 -49.92
CA TYR A 436 10.79 21.24 -50.91
C TYR A 436 10.17 21.37 -52.30
N VAL A 437 10.88 22.01 -53.22
CA VAL A 437 10.51 22.19 -54.63
C VAL A 437 11.60 21.58 -55.51
N GLY A 438 11.24 20.92 -56.62
CA GLY A 438 12.19 20.21 -57.48
C GLY A 438 12.28 18.72 -57.14
N ASN A 439 13.42 18.08 -57.46
CA ASN A 439 13.64 16.66 -57.25
C ASN A 439 14.75 16.42 -56.20
N LEU A 440 14.66 15.30 -55.48
CA LEU A 440 15.77 14.81 -54.67
C LEU A 440 16.95 14.40 -55.59
N PRO A 441 18.22 14.65 -55.19
CA PRO A 441 19.40 14.30 -55.98
C PRO A 441 19.46 12.81 -56.34
N GLN A 442 19.39 12.48 -57.63
CA GLN A 442 19.48 11.09 -58.11
C GLN A 442 20.85 10.74 -58.69
N GLU A 443 21.52 11.72 -59.31
CA GLU A 443 22.82 11.58 -59.99
C GLU A 443 23.98 12.13 -59.15
N GLU A 444 25.21 11.65 -59.40
CA GLU A 444 26.40 11.98 -58.58
C GLU A 444 26.73 13.48 -58.54
N ASN A 445 26.34 14.22 -59.58
CA ASN A 445 26.56 15.66 -59.71
C ASN A 445 25.33 16.48 -59.32
N GLN A 446 24.35 15.94 -58.58
CA GLN A 446 23.16 16.69 -58.17
C GLN A 446 23.17 17.02 -56.67
N ILE A 447 22.67 18.21 -56.33
CA ILE A 447 22.52 18.68 -54.94
C ILE A 447 21.15 19.32 -54.72
N MET A 448 20.76 19.49 -53.47
CA MET A 448 19.71 20.43 -53.07
C MET A 448 20.28 21.51 -52.16
N MET A 449 19.62 22.66 -52.12
CA MET A 449 19.98 23.73 -51.18
C MET A 449 18.72 24.34 -50.56
N THR A 450 18.86 24.99 -49.43
CA THR A 450 17.75 25.72 -48.80
C THR A 450 17.36 26.97 -49.61
N ASP A 451 16.12 27.42 -49.46
CA ASP A 451 15.63 28.66 -50.03
C ASP A 451 16.37 29.89 -49.49
N TYR A 452 16.74 29.89 -48.20
CA TYR A 452 17.63 30.90 -47.63
C TYR A 452 18.98 30.91 -48.35
N MET A 453 19.61 29.74 -48.54
CA MET A 453 20.89 29.68 -49.22
C MET A 453 20.74 30.18 -50.64
N ALA A 454 19.71 29.73 -51.38
CA ALA A 454 19.46 30.21 -52.74
C ALA A 454 19.24 31.74 -52.77
N GLN A 455 18.42 32.27 -51.87
CA GLN A 455 18.09 33.70 -51.81
C GLN A 455 19.30 34.55 -51.45
N THR A 456 20.06 34.19 -50.42
CA THR A 456 21.21 34.99 -49.96
C THR A 456 22.41 34.88 -50.91
N THR A 457 22.43 33.84 -51.74
CA THR A 457 23.55 33.53 -52.62
C THR A 457 23.33 34.01 -54.06
N PHE A 458 22.12 33.82 -54.60
CA PHE A 458 21.76 34.18 -55.96
C PHE A 458 20.80 35.36 -56.06
N GLY A 459 20.31 35.88 -54.92
CA GLY A 459 19.25 36.90 -54.89
C GLY A 459 17.87 36.38 -55.28
N THR A 460 17.73 35.07 -55.52
CA THR A 460 16.49 34.41 -55.96
C THR A 460 16.49 32.93 -55.58
N ILE A 461 15.31 32.36 -55.38
CA ILE A 461 15.10 30.92 -55.18
C ILE A 461 14.96 30.13 -56.50
N ASP A 462 14.81 30.81 -57.64
CA ASP A 462 14.65 30.18 -58.96
C ASP A 462 16.02 29.80 -59.55
N VAL A 463 16.64 28.78 -58.95
CA VAL A 463 18.02 28.35 -59.26
C VAL A 463 18.11 26.87 -59.61
N ILE A 464 16.98 26.17 -59.67
CA ILE A 464 16.91 24.76 -60.07
C ILE A 464 17.44 24.62 -61.50
N GLY A 465 18.36 23.69 -61.68
CA GLY A 465 19.04 23.40 -62.94
C GLY A 465 20.34 24.16 -63.17
N ARG A 466 20.69 25.15 -62.33
CA ARG A 466 21.98 25.84 -62.39
C ARG A 466 23.12 24.96 -61.90
N GLU A 467 24.32 25.20 -62.44
CA GLU A 467 25.55 24.55 -62.02
C GLU A 467 26.32 25.42 -61.02
N VAL A 468 26.91 24.79 -60.00
CA VAL A 468 27.71 25.41 -58.95
C VAL A 468 28.97 24.60 -58.69
N GLY A 469 30.08 25.28 -58.40
CA GLY A 469 31.31 24.62 -57.98
C GLY A 469 31.28 24.38 -56.47
N ILE A 470 31.41 23.13 -56.07
CA ILE A 470 31.54 22.81 -54.65
C ILE A 470 32.98 22.41 -54.38
N SER A 471 33.60 23.09 -53.41
CA SER A 471 34.83 22.60 -52.79
C SER A 471 34.50 22.05 -51.42
N THR A 472 35.08 20.89 -51.13
CA THR A 472 35.08 20.32 -49.78
C THR A 472 36.46 20.54 -49.19
N THR A 473 36.59 20.52 -47.86
CA THR A 473 37.88 20.62 -47.14
C THR A 473 38.90 19.53 -47.55
N PHE A 474 38.46 18.54 -48.32
CA PHE A 474 39.18 17.34 -48.72
C PHE A 474 39.57 17.32 -50.20
N THR A 475 39.09 18.28 -50.99
CA THR A 475 39.30 18.33 -52.44
C THR A 475 40.03 19.63 -52.80
N GLU A 476 41.25 19.53 -53.34
CA GLU A 476 41.97 20.70 -53.89
C GLU A 476 41.30 21.25 -55.16
N SER A 477 40.38 20.49 -55.77
CA SER A 477 39.64 20.84 -57.00
C SER A 477 38.17 21.16 -56.72
N PHE A 478 37.62 22.17 -57.40
CA PHE A 478 36.17 22.42 -57.44
C PHE A 478 35.50 21.38 -58.34
N ASP A 479 34.56 20.62 -57.79
CA ASP A 479 33.71 19.71 -58.57
C ASP A 479 32.39 20.43 -58.90
N THR A 480 31.89 20.29 -60.12
CA THR A 480 30.67 20.98 -60.58
C THR A 480 29.41 20.17 -60.28
N TYR A 481 28.43 20.77 -59.62
CA TYR A 481 27.15 20.18 -59.26
C TYR A 481 25.97 20.97 -59.82
N ARG A 482 24.92 20.28 -60.22
CA ARG A 482 23.64 20.84 -60.65
C ARG A 482 22.64 20.89 -59.50
N ILE A 483 22.00 22.03 -59.29
CA ILE A 483 20.94 22.18 -58.28
C ILE A 483 19.68 21.46 -58.77
N SER A 484 19.27 20.42 -58.07
CA SER A 484 18.10 19.58 -58.40
C SER A 484 16.81 19.99 -57.69
N GLY A 485 16.92 20.70 -56.55
CA GLY A 485 15.78 21.17 -55.78
C GLY A 485 16.13 22.17 -54.67
N ILE A 486 15.08 22.82 -54.14
CA ILE A 486 15.14 23.85 -53.10
C ILE A 486 14.31 23.45 -51.89
N ILE A 487 14.92 23.43 -50.71
CA ILE A 487 14.29 23.09 -49.44
C ILE A 487 13.68 24.36 -48.82
N LYS A 488 12.42 24.28 -48.37
CA LYS A 488 11.74 25.43 -47.77
C LYS A 488 12.12 25.61 -46.30
N THR A 489 12.37 26.85 -45.90
CA THR A 489 12.71 27.20 -44.52
C THR A 489 11.83 28.34 -43.99
N ASP A 490 11.84 28.59 -42.68
CA ASP A 490 11.02 29.61 -42.01
C ASP A 490 11.78 30.91 -41.70
N TYR A 491 12.93 31.14 -42.33
CA TYR A 491 13.82 32.27 -42.06
C TYR A 491 13.13 33.64 -42.16
N GLU A 492 12.20 33.81 -43.12
CA GLU A 492 11.46 35.06 -43.30
C GLU A 492 10.50 35.33 -42.13
N LYS A 493 9.79 34.30 -41.65
CA LYS A 493 8.86 34.41 -40.53
C LYS A 493 9.59 34.73 -39.22
N LYS A 494 10.82 34.24 -39.09
CA LYS A 494 11.68 34.49 -37.93
C LYS A 494 12.48 35.80 -38.03
N GLY A 495 12.34 36.55 -39.14
CA GLY A 495 13.01 37.83 -39.31
C GLY A 495 14.54 37.69 -39.39
N ILE A 496 15.02 36.67 -40.10
CA ILE A 496 16.45 36.34 -40.27
C ILE A 496 16.97 36.79 -41.66
N PRO A 497 17.12 38.09 -41.99
CA PRO A 497 17.86 38.49 -43.19
C PRO A 497 19.32 38.90 -42.87
N ASP A 498 20.26 38.41 -43.69
CA ASP A 498 21.71 38.69 -43.77
C ASP A 498 22.41 39.12 -42.44
N LEU A 499 22.61 38.14 -41.56
CA LEU A 499 23.14 38.30 -40.20
C LEU A 499 24.67 38.36 -40.09
N TYR A 500 25.41 38.51 -41.19
CA TYR A 500 26.85 38.83 -41.10
C TYR A 500 27.12 40.22 -40.47
N ALA A 501 26.07 41.00 -40.14
CA ALA A 501 26.18 42.33 -39.56
C ALA A 501 25.97 42.42 -38.03
N ASP A 502 25.51 41.36 -37.34
CA ASP A 502 25.25 41.40 -35.89
C ASP A 502 25.85 40.19 -35.16
N GLU A 503 27.06 40.39 -34.59
CA GLU A 503 27.81 39.36 -33.85
C GLU A 503 27.05 38.81 -32.63
N SER A 504 26.16 39.61 -32.03
CA SER A 504 25.46 39.22 -30.80
C SER A 504 24.39 38.15 -31.02
N TYR A 505 23.75 38.14 -32.20
CA TYR A 505 22.77 37.11 -32.57
C TYR A 505 23.46 35.82 -33.04
N TYR A 506 24.69 35.92 -33.57
CA TYR A 506 25.50 34.78 -33.98
C TYR A 506 25.85 33.89 -32.77
N GLU A 507 26.24 34.45 -31.63
CA GLU A 507 26.60 33.63 -30.44
C GLU A 507 25.44 32.80 -29.88
N GLU A 508 24.22 33.32 -29.89
CA GLU A 508 23.03 32.62 -29.36
C GLU A 508 22.36 31.69 -30.37
N ASN A 509 22.38 32.01 -31.68
CA ASN A 509 21.58 31.31 -32.71
C ASN A 509 22.38 30.73 -33.89
N TRP A 510 23.72 30.70 -33.83
CA TRP A 510 24.57 30.11 -34.88
C TRP A 510 24.10 28.73 -35.34
N ILE A 511 23.61 27.87 -34.44
CA ILE A 511 23.14 26.52 -34.80
C ILE A 511 21.87 26.57 -35.67
N ASP A 512 20.92 27.48 -35.42
CA ASP A 512 19.74 27.58 -36.27
C ASP A 512 20.08 28.19 -37.64
N LEU A 513 21.03 29.13 -37.70
CA LEU A 513 21.58 29.70 -38.94
C LEU A 513 22.30 28.66 -39.80
N ASP A 514 23.18 27.89 -39.16
CA ASP A 514 24.08 26.94 -39.78
C ASP A 514 23.35 25.67 -40.27
N TYR A 515 22.38 25.16 -39.49
CA TYR A 515 21.78 23.84 -39.75
C TYR A 515 20.45 23.90 -40.50
N ASN A 516 19.70 25.00 -40.38
CA ASN A 516 18.39 25.13 -41.04
C ASN A 516 18.45 25.98 -42.30
N TYR A 517 19.36 26.97 -42.36
CA TYR A 517 19.30 28.01 -43.40
C TYR A 517 20.51 27.98 -44.34
N GLN A 518 21.75 27.78 -43.89
CA GLN A 518 22.95 27.76 -44.77
C GLN A 518 23.36 26.34 -45.20
N SER A 519 22.43 25.57 -45.75
CA SER A 519 22.60 24.13 -45.94
C SER A 519 22.50 23.67 -47.39
N VAL A 520 23.40 22.74 -47.77
CA VAL A 520 23.38 21.97 -49.02
C VAL A 520 23.26 20.49 -48.70
N TYR A 521 22.46 19.76 -49.46
CA TYR A 521 22.15 18.35 -49.24
C TYR A 521 22.67 17.50 -50.41
N LEU A 522 23.41 16.44 -50.07
CA LEU A 522 24.02 15.49 -51.01
C LEU A 522 23.80 14.04 -50.51
N ARG A 523 23.61 13.08 -51.42
CA ARG A 523 23.45 11.68 -51.04
C ARG A 523 24.75 11.11 -50.45
N LYS A 524 24.64 10.34 -49.36
CA LYS A 524 25.75 9.69 -48.65
C LYS A 524 26.61 8.84 -49.58
N ASP A 525 26.01 7.99 -50.41
CA ASP A 525 26.74 7.14 -51.35
C ASP A 525 27.55 7.96 -52.36
N HIS A 526 27.01 9.09 -52.83
CA HIS A 526 27.74 9.99 -53.73
C HIS A 526 28.96 10.59 -53.03
N TYR A 527 28.79 11.02 -51.78
CA TYR A 527 29.89 11.52 -50.97
C TYR A 527 31.00 10.48 -50.78
N ILE A 528 30.63 9.21 -50.53
CA ILE A 528 31.57 8.10 -50.43
C ILE A 528 32.24 7.82 -51.79
N ASN A 529 31.51 7.87 -52.91
CA ASN A 529 32.07 7.67 -54.25
C ASN A 529 33.05 8.78 -54.66
N ILE A 530 32.80 10.03 -54.28
CA ILE A 530 33.75 11.15 -54.47
C ILE A 530 35.09 10.85 -53.80
N LEU A 531 35.06 10.22 -52.62
CA LEU A 531 36.26 9.78 -51.91
C LEU A 531 36.94 8.57 -52.57
N LYS A 532 36.20 7.72 -53.30
CA LYS A 532 36.76 6.55 -54.01
C LYS A 532 37.43 6.91 -55.33
N ASN A 533 36.78 7.74 -56.16
CA ASN A 533 37.16 7.94 -57.56
C ASN A 533 38.45 8.75 -57.80
N LYS A 534 39.14 9.26 -56.76
CA LYS A 534 40.32 10.12 -56.90
C LYS A 534 41.69 9.41 -56.70
N HIS A 535 41.77 8.07 -56.69
CA HIS A 535 43.01 7.27 -56.55
C HIS A 535 43.92 7.75 -55.40
N LEU A 536 43.38 7.71 -54.20
CA LEU A 536 43.92 8.37 -53.02
C LEU A 536 44.62 7.32 -52.15
N SER A 537 45.82 7.60 -51.63
CA SER A 537 46.59 6.59 -50.89
C SER A 537 47.39 7.11 -49.70
N ASN A 538 47.18 8.35 -49.23
CA ASN A 538 48.02 8.99 -48.21
C ASN A 538 47.28 9.21 -46.88
N ILE A 539 47.94 8.86 -45.77
CA ILE A 539 47.47 9.10 -44.41
C ILE A 539 48.57 9.74 -43.55
N PRO A 540 48.21 10.59 -42.57
CA PRO A 540 49.16 11.15 -41.64
C PRO A 540 49.82 10.06 -40.78
N GLY A 541 51.10 10.24 -40.42
CA GLY A 541 51.83 9.31 -39.54
C GLY A 541 51.48 9.42 -38.05
N SER A 542 50.43 10.15 -37.68
CA SER A 542 50.11 10.56 -36.29
C SER A 542 49.80 9.42 -35.32
N ASN A 543 49.50 8.23 -35.83
CA ASN A 543 49.19 7.04 -35.02
C ASN A 543 50.20 5.90 -35.27
N PHE A 544 51.26 6.18 -36.04
CA PHE A 544 52.25 5.22 -36.50
C PHE A 544 53.53 5.35 -35.65
N LEU A 545 53.79 4.36 -34.79
CA LEU A 545 54.94 4.39 -33.87
C LEU A 545 56.10 3.59 -34.45
N LEU A 546 57.13 4.32 -34.89
CA LEU A 546 58.40 3.74 -35.31
C LEU A 546 59.39 3.52 -34.14
N THR A 547 59.07 4.04 -32.96
CA THR A 547 59.87 3.90 -31.72
C THR A 547 58.97 3.59 -30.51
N ASP A 548 59.56 3.08 -29.43
CA ASP A 548 58.86 2.77 -28.16
C ASP A 548 58.59 4.00 -27.27
N GLU A 549 59.17 5.16 -27.62
CA GLU A 549 59.02 6.43 -26.89
C GLU A 549 57.71 7.13 -27.30
N PRO A 550 56.88 7.60 -26.35
CA PRO A 550 55.66 8.35 -26.67
C PRO A 550 56.03 9.73 -27.21
N PHE A 551 55.98 9.88 -28.53
CA PHE A 551 56.36 11.13 -29.18
C PHE A 551 55.41 12.27 -28.81
N ALA A 552 55.99 13.41 -28.42
CA ALA A 552 55.30 14.68 -28.24
C ALA A 552 55.56 15.56 -29.47
N ILE A 553 54.53 16.29 -29.91
CA ILE A 553 54.54 17.50 -30.76
C ILE A 553 54.23 17.26 -32.26
N TYR A 554 53.01 17.60 -32.68
CA TYR A 554 52.69 18.78 -33.52
C TYR A 554 51.21 19.15 -33.28
N MET A 555 50.95 20.24 -32.56
CA MET A 555 49.61 20.60 -32.04
C MET A 555 48.69 21.35 -33.02
N ASN A 556 49.10 21.62 -34.26
CA ASN A 556 48.41 22.65 -35.06
C ASN A 556 48.08 22.30 -36.52
N THR A 557 48.01 21.03 -36.84
CA THR A 557 47.60 20.56 -38.16
C THR A 557 46.37 19.69 -37.97
N MET A 558 45.18 20.22 -38.36
CA MET A 558 44.01 19.37 -38.58
C MET A 558 44.38 18.39 -39.69
N PHE A 559 44.81 17.18 -39.33
CA PHE A 559 45.16 16.18 -40.32
C PHE A 559 43.91 15.40 -40.72
N ALA A 560 43.13 16.00 -41.62
CA ALA A 560 42.37 15.21 -42.57
C ALA A 560 43.36 14.38 -43.41
N PRO A 561 43.08 13.11 -43.74
CA PRO A 561 43.81 12.44 -44.81
C PRO A 561 43.85 13.37 -46.02
N THR A 562 45.05 13.72 -46.50
CA THR A 562 45.20 14.60 -47.66
C THR A 562 45.18 13.75 -48.91
N TYR A 563 44.18 14.02 -49.72
CA TYR A 563 43.78 13.20 -50.84
C TYR A 563 44.54 13.63 -52.10
N LYS A 564 45.77 13.14 -52.28
CA LYS A 564 46.58 13.39 -53.48
C LYS A 564 46.93 12.10 -54.20
N THR A 565 46.85 12.13 -55.54
CA THR A 565 47.15 10.99 -56.41
C THR A 565 48.63 10.61 -56.36
N TYR A 566 48.90 9.33 -56.14
CA TYR A 566 50.23 8.75 -56.09
C TYR A 566 50.89 8.68 -57.48
N ASN A 567 52.20 8.92 -57.53
CA ASN A 567 53.03 8.72 -58.73
C ASN A 567 54.07 7.63 -58.43
N GLU A 568 54.06 6.54 -59.21
CA GLU A 568 54.98 5.39 -59.03
C GLU A 568 56.45 5.79 -59.07
N ASN A 569 56.78 6.89 -59.73
CA ASN A 569 58.13 7.44 -59.82
C ASN A 569 58.63 8.10 -58.51
N GLU A 570 57.78 8.25 -57.49
CA GLU A 570 58.13 8.88 -56.20
C GLU A 570 58.67 7.90 -55.16
N ILE A 571 58.64 6.58 -55.40
CA ILE A 571 59.28 5.58 -54.52
C ILE A 571 60.77 5.54 -54.80
N THR A 572 61.58 5.89 -53.81
CA THR A 572 63.04 5.92 -53.91
C THR A 572 63.69 4.60 -53.53
N SER A 573 63.04 3.82 -52.64
CA SER A 573 63.51 2.51 -52.20
C SER A 573 62.34 1.55 -51.91
N GLY A 574 62.49 0.26 -52.22
CA GLY A 574 61.46 -0.75 -51.96
C GLY A 574 60.38 -0.83 -53.05
N ARG A 575 59.14 -1.15 -52.65
CA ARG A 575 57.98 -1.32 -53.55
C ARG A 575 56.70 -0.70 -52.98
N LYS A 576 55.65 -0.61 -53.79
CA LYS A 576 54.32 -0.18 -53.34
C LYS A 576 53.66 -1.21 -52.41
N PRO A 577 52.73 -0.78 -51.54
CA PRO A 577 51.97 -1.71 -50.71
C PRO A 577 50.99 -2.52 -51.57
N GLU A 578 51.01 -3.85 -51.41
CA GLU A 578 50.13 -4.77 -52.14
C GLU A 578 49.07 -5.41 -51.22
N ALA A 579 49.27 -5.35 -49.90
CA ALA A 579 48.33 -5.82 -48.89
C ALA A 579 48.00 -4.73 -47.87
N ASP A 580 46.84 -4.85 -47.22
CA ASP A 580 46.33 -3.85 -46.27
C ASP A 580 47.23 -3.59 -45.06
N GLN A 581 48.12 -4.53 -44.71
CA GLN A 581 49.09 -4.35 -43.63
C GLN A 581 50.50 -4.00 -44.16
N GLU A 582 50.60 -3.51 -45.38
CA GLU A 582 51.83 -2.99 -45.96
C GLU A 582 51.71 -1.48 -46.17
N VAL A 583 52.77 -0.73 -45.88
CA VAL A 583 52.80 0.72 -46.05
C VAL A 583 54.11 1.18 -46.69
N VAL A 584 54.08 2.34 -47.33
CA VAL A 584 55.27 3.07 -47.77
C VAL A 584 55.38 4.36 -46.98
N VAL A 585 56.55 4.69 -46.44
CA VAL A 585 56.73 5.88 -45.59
C VAL A 585 57.52 6.95 -46.33
N SER A 586 57.28 8.23 -46.07
CA SER A 586 58.09 9.27 -46.70
C SER A 586 59.41 9.52 -45.97
N SER A 587 60.47 9.85 -46.72
CA SER A 587 61.76 10.26 -46.17
C SER A 587 61.62 11.44 -45.21
N LYS A 588 60.76 12.42 -45.56
CA LYS A 588 60.42 13.56 -44.70
C LYS A 588 59.74 13.15 -43.38
N PHE A 589 58.90 12.12 -43.39
CA PHE A 589 58.31 11.58 -42.16
C PHE A 589 59.36 10.89 -41.30
N LEU A 590 60.28 10.13 -41.90
CA LEU A 590 61.39 9.50 -41.22
C LEU A 590 62.37 10.52 -40.62
N ASP A 591 62.67 11.60 -41.34
CA ASP A 591 63.48 12.72 -40.86
C ASP A 591 62.84 13.38 -39.62
N ARG A 592 61.52 13.61 -39.64
CA ARG A 592 60.78 14.12 -38.48
C ARG A 592 60.83 13.18 -37.28
N MET A 593 60.90 11.87 -37.54
CA MET A 593 61.03 10.83 -36.51
C MET A 593 62.49 10.59 -36.08
N MET A 594 63.46 11.22 -36.73
CA MET A 594 64.91 11.02 -36.51
C MET A 594 65.35 9.55 -36.71
N ILE A 595 64.82 8.89 -37.74
CA ILE A 595 65.13 7.47 -38.04
C ILE A 595 65.76 7.39 -39.43
N GLU A 596 66.86 6.64 -39.57
CA GLU A 596 67.49 6.41 -40.87
C GLU A 596 66.67 5.47 -41.75
N GLU A 597 66.54 5.79 -43.04
CA GLU A 597 65.80 5.01 -44.06
C GLU A 597 66.13 3.51 -44.05
N LYS A 598 67.41 3.18 -43.92
CA LYS A 598 67.91 1.79 -43.90
C LYS A 598 67.37 0.97 -42.71
N ASP A 599 66.96 1.64 -41.64
CA ASP A 599 66.54 1.02 -40.39
C ASP A 599 65.02 0.77 -40.34
N VAL A 600 64.27 1.09 -41.40
CA VAL A 600 62.81 0.99 -41.42
C VAL A 600 62.29 -0.02 -42.44
N LEU A 601 62.97 -0.16 -43.59
CA LEU A 601 62.53 -1.05 -44.65
C LEU A 601 62.44 -2.51 -44.20
N ASP A 602 61.38 -3.19 -44.62
CA ASP A 602 61.03 -4.58 -44.31
C ASP A 602 60.78 -4.92 -42.83
N LYS A 603 60.67 -3.91 -41.95
CA LYS A 603 60.31 -4.10 -40.53
C LYS A 603 58.82 -3.90 -40.28
N GLU A 604 58.33 -4.52 -39.21
CA GLU A 604 56.96 -4.39 -38.72
C GLU A 604 56.85 -3.36 -37.61
N TYR A 605 55.77 -2.58 -37.65
CA TYR A 605 55.49 -1.50 -36.71
C TYR A 605 54.02 -1.49 -36.34
N ALA A 606 53.72 -1.11 -35.10
CA ALA A 606 52.37 -1.10 -34.58
C ALA A 606 51.73 0.29 -34.68
N TYR A 607 50.49 0.32 -35.15
CA TYR A 607 49.58 1.45 -34.95
C TYR A 607 48.91 1.28 -33.59
N ARG A 608 49.06 2.28 -32.70
CA ARG A 608 48.50 2.22 -31.34
C ARG A 608 47.19 2.98 -31.20
N ASP A 609 46.37 2.51 -30.27
CA ASP A 609 45.12 3.16 -29.88
C ASP A 609 45.42 4.46 -29.12
N ILE A 610 45.30 5.59 -29.84
CA ILE A 610 45.53 6.93 -29.30
C ILE A 610 44.51 7.33 -28.22
N SER A 611 43.33 6.68 -28.17
CA SER A 611 42.30 6.96 -27.16
C SER A 611 42.66 6.46 -25.77
N GLN A 612 43.59 5.50 -25.69
CA GLN A 612 44.10 4.97 -24.42
C GLN A 612 45.38 5.69 -23.95
N SER A 613 45.84 6.72 -24.69
CA SER A 613 47.05 7.46 -24.35
C SER A 613 46.81 8.51 -23.26
N ILE A 614 47.82 8.75 -22.41
CA ILE A 614 47.81 9.85 -21.42
C ILE A 614 47.62 11.24 -22.07
N ASN A 615 47.95 11.36 -23.37
CA ASN A 615 47.87 12.59 -24.16
C ASN A 615 46.60 12.66 -25.04
N TYR A 616 45.56 11.89 -24.75
CA TYR A 616 44.34 11.80 -25.55
C TYR A 616 43.72 13.16 -25.92
N LYS A 617 43.81 14.16 -25.03
CA LYS A 617 43.34 15.54 -25.25
C LYS A 617 43.97 16.25 -26.45
N LEU A 618 45.09 15.74 -26.98
CA LEU A 618 45.80 16.32 -28.12
C LEU A 618 45.42 15.68 -29.47
N TYR A 619 44.81 14.49 -29.45
CA TYR A 619 44.53 13.69 -30.67
C TYR A 619 43.05 13.37 -30.87
N TYR A 620 42.20 14.00 -30.07
CA TYR A 620 40.75 13.79 -30.01
C TYR A 620 40.04 13.99 -31.36
N LYS A 621 40.61 14.84 -32.24
CA LYS A 621 40.05 15.16 -33.57
C LYS A 621 40.27 14.09 -34.66
N ASN A 622 41.04 13.04 -34.37
CA ASN A 622 41.59 12.15 -35.39
C ASN A 622 40.90 10.77 -35.42
N ILE A 623 40.89 10.14 -36.59
CA ILE A 623 40.49 8.74 -36.71
C ILE A 623 41.48 7.85 -35.96
N ASN A 624 40.97 6.84 -35.25
CA ASN A 624 41.80 5.81 -34.67
C ASN A 624 42.19 4.75 -35.70
N PHE A 625 43.33 4.94 -36.36
CA PHE A 625 43.80 4.00 -37.39
C PHE A 625 44.13 2.59 -36.84
N SER A 626 44.32 2.41 -35.52
CA SER A 626 44.66 1.10 -34.92
C SER A 626 43.59 0.02 -35.10
N ASP A 627 42.34 0.42 -35.37
CA ASP A 627 41.25 -0.51 -35.66
C ASP A 627 41.24 -1.01 -37.13
N ILE A 628 42.00 -0.35 -38.00
CA ILE A 628 42.10 -0.65 -39.44
C ILE A 628 43.48 -1.24 -39.76
N LEU A 629 44.53 -0.60 -39.25
CA LEU A 629 45.93 -0.96 -39.38
C LEU A 629 46.43 -1.32 -37.99
N LYS A 630 46.80 -2.58 -37.72
CA LYS A 630 47.26 -3.00 -36.37
C LYS A 630 48.77 -3.07 -36.33
N ASN A 631 49.34 -4.00 -37.10
CA ASN A 631 50.76 -4.16 -37.30
C ASN A 631 51.00 -4.08 -38.80
N VAL A 632 51.75 -3.07 -39.24
CA VAL A 632 52.04 -2.86 -40.64
C VAL A 632 53.52 -3.06 -40.92
N LYS A 633 53.82 -3.59 -42.10
CA LYS A 633 55.17 -3.75 -42.63
C LYS A 633 55.52 -2.58 -43.53
N VAL A 634 56.66 -1.93 -43.32
CA VAL A 634 57.13 -0.87 -44.22
C VAL A 634 57.82 -1.52 -45.42
N VAL A 635 57.21 -1.42 -46.60
CA VAL A 635 57.68 -2.10 -47.84
C VAL A 635 58.38 -1.17 -48.83
N GLY A 636 58.39 0.14 -48.56
CA GLY A 636 59.12 1.12 -49.36
C GLY A 636 59.21 2.50 -48.73
N ILE A 637 60.01 3.36 -49.34
CA ILE A 637 60.26 4.75 -48.96
C ILE A 637 60.01 5.65 -50.15
N THR A 638 59.36 6.80 -49.92
CA THR A 638 59.05 7.80 -50.95
C THR A 638 59.63 9.17 -50.63
N ASN A 639 60.00 9.95 -51.65
CA ASN A 639 60.41 11.35 -51.49
C ASN A 639 59.25 12.35 -51.60
N SER A 640 58.00 11.90 -51.48
CA SER A 640 56.83 12.76 -51.56
C SER A 640 56.85 13.87 -50.50
N GLU A 641 56.78 15.13 -50.94
CA GLU A 641 56.80 16.28 -50.01
C GLU A 641 55.48 16.47 -49.24
N THR A 642 54.42 15.79 -49.71
CA THR A 642 53.02 15.96 -49.28
C THR A 642 52.44 14.76 -48.55
N ALA A 643 53.14 13.61 -48.50
CA ALA A 643 52.65 12.37 -47.89
C ALA A 643 53.53 11.90 -46.73
N ASP A 644 52.92 11.27 -45.72
CA ASP A 644 53.62 10.72 -44.55
C ASP A 644 53.69 9.19 -44.64
N VAL A 645 52.53 8.57 -44.84
CA VAL A 645 52.38 7.12 -44.97
C VAL A 645 51.42 6.83 -46.12
N LEU A 646 51.85 5.98 -47.05
CA LEU A 646 51.05 5.49 -48.17
C LEU A 646 50.50 4.09 -47.88
N VAL A 647 49.23 3.88 -48.22
CA VAL A 647 48.47 2.63 -47.97
C VAL A 647 47.75 2.15 -49.23
N THR A 648 47.16 0.94 -49.20
CA THR A 648 46.38 0.41 -50.32
C THR A 648 45.03 1.14 -50.48
N GLU A 649 44.45 1.05 -51.69
CA GLU A 649 43.10 1.58 -51.97
C GLU A 649 42.05 0.98 -51.03
N SER A 650 42.12 -0.33 -50.76
CA SER A 650 41.25 -1.05 -49.79
C SER A 650 41.35 -0.48 -48.37
N VAL A 651 42.56 -0.13 -47.89
CA VAL A 651 42.73 0.53 -46.59
C VAL A 651 42.10 1.91 -46.60
N MET A 652 42.29 2.67 -47.69
CA MET A 652 41.68 3.99 -47.83
C MET A 652 40.15 3.94 -47.87
N GLU A 653 39.54 2.92 -48.49
CA GLU A 653 38.09 2.73 -48.45
C GLU A 653 37.58 2.53 -47.02
N LYS A 654 38.28 1.71 -46.23
CA LYS A 654 37.95 1.49 -44.81
C LYS A 654 38.09 2.80 -44.01
N ILE A 655 39.15 3.57 -44.27
CA ILE A 655 39.37 4.86 -43.61
C ILE A 655 38.30 5.88 -44.00
N ALA A 656 37.90 5.96 -45.27
CA ALA A 656 36.86 6.86 -45.75
C ALA A 656 35.50 6.55 -45.12
N GLN A 657 35.18 5.26 -44.95
CA GLN A 657 33.98 4.81 -44.24
C GLN A 657 34.04 5.23 -42.76
N GLU A 658 35.13 4.95 -42.04
CA GLU A 658 35.25 5.34 -40.63
C GLU A 658 35.26 6.86 -40.46
N PHE A 659 35.87 7.62 -41.38
CA PHE A 659 35.85 9.09 -41.38
C PHE A 659 34.44 9.66 -41.52
N TYR A 660 33.56 8.97 -42.25
CA TYR A 660 32.16 9.34 -42.34
C TYR A 660 31.45 9.28 -40.99
N TYR A 661 31.76 8.26 -40.20
CA TYR A 661 31.21 8.10 -38.87
C TYR A 661 31.93 8.96 -37.81
N SER A 662 33.21 9.29 -38.01
CA SER A 662 34.05 10.06 -37.08
C SER A 662 34.01 11.57 -37.30
N GLY A 663 33.58 12.03 -38.47
CA GLY A 663 33.49 13.44 -38.80
C GLY A 663 32.68 14.20 -37.76
N TYR A 664 33.10 15.43 -37.48
CA TYR A 664 32.48 16.37 -36.55
C TYR A 664 30.98 16.55 -36.81
N ASN A 665 30.18 15.65 -36.28
CA ASN A 665 28.78 15.58 -36.59
C ASN A 665 28.02 15.96 -35.32
N ARG A 666 27.51 17.18 -35.28
CA ARG A 666 26.40 17.46 -34.36
C ARG A 666 25.20 16.74 -34.94
N PHE A 667 24.57 15.91 -34.10
CA PHE A 667 23.41 15.13 -34.51
C PHE A 667 22.14 15.78 -33.99
N GLY A 668 21.11 15.79 -34.82
CA GLY A 668 19.76 16.14 -34.46
C GLY A 668 18.81 14.98 -34.75
N ILE A 669 17.67 14.95 -34.04
CA ILE A 669 16.55 14.07 -34.34
C ILE A 669 15.31 14.88 -34.68
N VAL A 670 14.68 14.57 -35.81
CA VAL A 670 13.43 15.18 -36.27
C VAL A 670 12.25 14.43 -35.67
N ASN A 671 11.30 15.17 -35.08
CA ASN A 671 10.02 14.65 -34.56
C ASN A 671 10.15 13.29 -33.83
N PRO A 672 10.95 13.21 -32.75
CA PRO A 672 11.20 11.96 -32.05
C PRO A 672 9.90 11.40 -31.46
N THR A 673 9.62 10.12 -31.75
CA THR A 673 8.50 9.40 -31.14
C THR A 673 8.86 8.95 -29.73
N LYS A 674 7.86 8.57 -28.93
CA LYS A 674 8.05 7.94 -27.63
C LYS A 674 9.05 6.76 -27.64
N SER A 675 9.03 5.92 -28.69
CA SER A 675 10.00 4.82 -28.84
C SER A 675 11.41 5.31 -29.17
N ASP A 676 11.54 6.41 -29.92
CA ASP A 676 12.83 7.04 -30.19
C ASP A 676 13.44 7.57 -28.89
N LEU A 677 12.64 8.31 -28.11
CA LEU A 677 13.04 8.85 -26.80
C LEU A 677 13.51 7.76 -25.82
N GLN A 678 12.75 6.67 -25.71
CA GLN A 678 13.15 5.54 -24.85
C GLN A 678 14.53 5.00 -25.25
N TYR A 679 14.78 4.79 -26.53
CA TYR A 679 16.06 4.26 -26.99
C TYR A 679 17.21 5.23 -26.80
N LEU A 680 16.99 6.52 -27.05
CA LEU A 680 18.01 7.54 -26.80
C LEU A 680 18.41 7.52 -25.31
N LEU A 681 17.44 7.50 -24.39
CA LEU A 681 17.73 7.44 -22.95
C LEU A 681 18.41 6.13 -22.55
N ASP A 682 18.00 4.99 -23.08
CA ASP A 682 18.64 3.69 -22.83
C ASP A 682 20.12 3.68 -23.28
N LYS A 683 20.47 4.47 -24.29
CA LYS A 683 21.84 4.65 -24.80
C LYS A 683 22.59 5.82 -24.12
N GLY A 684 21.98 6.47 -23.12
CA GLY A 684 22.57 7.62 -22.44
C GLY A 684 22.64 8.87 -23.31
N ILE A 685 21.69 9.05 -24.23
CA ILE A 685 21.60 10.21 -25.13
C ILE A 685 20.37 11.04 -24.71
N LYS A 686 20.60 12.31 -24.39
CA LYS A 686 19.60 13.31 -24.01
C LYS A 686 19.38 14.31 -25.15
N LEU A 687 18.21 14.92 -25.17
CA LEU A 687 17.90 16.04 -26.05
C LEU A 687 18.45 17.35 -25.45
N GLU A 688 19.13 18.16 -26.25
CA GLU A 688 19.62 19.48 -25.88
C GLU A 688 18.57 20.53 -26.20
N ASP A 689 17.76 20.86 -25.20
CA ASP A 689 16.83 21.98 -25.26
C ASP A 689 16.58 22.47 -23.82
N GLU A 690 16.52 23.78 -23.61
CA GLU A 690 16.36 24.37 -22.28
C GLU A 690 15.06 23.92 -21.60
N GLN A 691 13.98 23.76 -22.37
CA GLN A 691 12.67 23.33 -21.89
C GLN A 691 12.67 21.84 -21.58
N VAL A 692 13.33 21.03 -22.41
CA VAL A 692 13.50 19.58 -22.19
C VAL A 692 14.45 19.27 -21.03
N ASN A 693 15.51 20.05 -20.86
CA ASN A 693 16.51 19.88 -19.79
C ASN A 693 15.91 19.94 -18.39
N LEU A 694 14.79 20.64 -18.24
CA LEU A 694 14.04 20.71 -16.99
C LEU A 694 13.42 19.37 -16.58
N VAL A 695 13.04 18.52 -17.56
CA VAL A 695 12.54 17.16 -17.34
C VAL A 695 13.66 16.28 -16.78
N TYR A 696 14.87 16.37 -17.35
CA TYR A 696 16.04 15.64 -16.85
C TYR A 696 16.47 16.10 -15.45
N ARG A 697 16.43 17.42 -15.18
CA ARG A 697 16.71 17.94 -13.84
C ARG A 697 15.72 17.42 -12.80
N MET A 698 14.45 17.22 -13.18
CA MET A 698 13.45 16.62 -12.30
C MET A 698 13.76 15.16 -12.01
N GLU A 699 14.13 14.37 -13.03
CA GLU A 699 14.60 12.99 -12.84
C GLU A 699 15.82 12.92 -11.90
N GLU A 700 16.80 13.80 -12.09
CA GLU A 700 17.99 13.90 -11.23
C GLU A 700 17.63 14.30 -9.79
N LEU A 701 16.72 15.26 -9.61
CA LEU A 701 16.23 15.64 -8.28
C LEU A 701 15.51 14.49 -7.58
N MET A 702 14.77 13.66 -8.32
CA MET A 702 14.12 12.46 -7.77
C MET A 702 15.13 11.39 -7.34
N GLY A 703 16.21 11.21 -8.11
CA GLY A 703 17.32 10.32 -7.76
C GLY A 703 18.29 10.88 -6.71
N SER A 704 18.15 12.15 -6.33
CA SER A 704 19.09 12.85 -5.45
C SER A 704 18.95 12.46 -3.97
N PRO A 705 19.92 12.82 -3.11
CA PRO A 705 19.78 12.70 -1.66
C PRO A 705 18.54 13.40 -1.10
N LEU A 706 18.03 14.44 -1.77
CA LEU A 706 16.78 15.11 -1.40
C LEU A 706 15.58 14.16 -1.57
N GLY A 707 15.52 13.43 -2.68
CA GLY A 707 14.50 12.40 -2.92
C GLY A 707 14.53 11.31 -1.86
N ASN A 708 15.73 10.85 -1.48
CA ASN A 708 15.91 9.88 -0.39
C ASN A 708 15.47 10.44 0.98
N ALA A 709 15.68 11.75 1.24
CA ALA A 709 15.23 12.39 2.47
C ALA A 709 13.70 12.38 2.61
N PHE A 710 12.95 12.55 1.51
CA PHE A 710 11.49 12.42 1.52
C PHE A 710 11.04 11.03 1.98
N VAL A 711 11.64 9.96 1.44
CA VAL A 711 11.35 8.58 1.85
C VAL A 711 11.59 8.37 3.34
N ILE A 712 12.69 8.90 3.88
CA ILE A 712 13.02 8.79 5.32
C ILE A 712 11.96 9.52 6.18
N ILE A 713 11.58 10.74 5.79
CA ILE A 713 10.54 11.52 6.48
C ILE A 713 9.20 10.78 6.47
N GLU A 714 8.86 10.16 5.34
CA GLU A 714 7.63 9.38 5.19
C GLU A 714 7.62 8.13 6.08
N ILE A 715 8.73 7.37 6.11
CA ILE A 715 8.86 6.22 7.02
C ILE A 715 8.67 6.69 8.47
N PHE A 716 9.27 7.82 8.86
CA PHE A 716 9.13 8.36 10.20
C PHE A 716 7.68 8.78 10.51
N LEU A 717 6.98 9.41 9.56
CA LEU A 717 5.56 9.77 9.70
C LEU A 717 4.65 8.55 9.78
N ILE A 718 4.90 7.50 8.99
CA ILE A 718 4.19 6.22 9.07
C ILE A 718 4.38 5.58 10.45
N LEU A 719 5.59 5.64 11.01
CA LEU A 719 5.86 5.14 12.37
C LEU A 719 5.09 5.94 13.44
N ILE A 720 5.13 7.28 13.36
CA ILE A 720 4.42 8.15 14.30
C ILE A 720 2.90 7.93 14.22
N THR A 721 2.34 7.86 13.02
CA THR A 721 0.89 7.63 12.83
C THR A 721 0.48 6.24 13.31
N THR A 722 1.29 5.21 13.04
CA THR A 722 1.06 3.87 13.57
C THR A 722 1.07 3.86 15.10
N LEU A 723 2.05 4.53 15.73
CA LEU A 723 2.12 4.67 17.19
C LEU A 723 0.92 5.44 17.76
N SER A 724 0.49 6.50 17.09
CA SER A 724 -0.71 7.27 17.46
C SER A 724 -1.96 6.40 17.41
N LEU A 725 -2.15 5.57 16.37
CA LEU A 725 -3.25 4.62 16.30
C LEU A 725 -3.17 3.52 17.37
N ILE A 726 -1.96 3.01 17.68
CA ILE A 726 -1.77 2.03 18.76
C ILE A 726 -2.19 2.62 20.10
N THR A 727 -1.71 3.83 20.43
CA THR A 727 -2.04 4.50 21.70
C THR A 727 -3.52 4.84 21.80
N TYR A 728 -4.13 5.26 20.69
CA TYR A 728 -5.55 5.54 20.60
C TYR A 728 -6.42 4.28 20.78
N CYS A 729 -6.09 3.20 20.07
CA CYS A 729 -6.74 1.89 20.22
C CYS A 729 -6.56 1.34 21.64
N HIS A 730 -5.36 1.52 22.22
CA HIS A 730 -5.09 1.12 23.60
C HIS A 730 -5.96 1.88 24.61
N SER A 731 -6.13 3.19 24.45
CA SER A 731 -7.03 3.98 25.30
C SER A 731 -8.47 3.54 25.14
N SER A 732 -8.91 3.25 23.91
CA SER A 732 -10.26 2.77 23.62
C SER A 732 -10.55 1.44 24.32
N ILE A 733 -9.59 0.50 24.28
CA ILE A 733 -9.68 -0.78 25.01
C ILE A 733 -9.74 -0.56 26.52
N ARG A 734 -8.93 0.37 27.07
CA ARG A 734 -8.92 0.69 28.50
C ARG A 734 -10.24 1.31 28.96
N GLU A 735 -10.78 2.27 28.22
CA GLU A 735 -12.04 2.96 28.54
C GLU A 735 -13.24 2.01 28.42
N LYS A 736 -13.20 1.05 27.48
CA LYS A 736 -14.25 0.03 27.30
C LYS A 736 -13.94 -1.31 27.97
N LYS A 737 -13.02 -1.36 28.94
CA LYS A 737 -12.60 -2.60 29.61
C LYS A 737 -13.77 -3.39 30.22
N LYS A 738 -14.74 -2.69 30.84
CA LYS A 738 -15.95 -3.30 31.42
C LYS A 738 -16.84 -3.93 30.34
N GLU A 739 -17.07 -3.22 29.24
CA GLU A 739 -17.88 -3.73 28.12
C GLU A 739 -17.23 -4.96 27.46
N ILE A 740 -15.91 -4.94 27.30
CA ILE A 740 -15.15 -6.10 26.82
C ILE A 740 -15.29 -7.29 27.78
N ALA A 741 -15.22 -7.06 29.09
CA ALA A 741 -15.41 -8.11 30.10
C ALA A 741 -16.83 -8.70 30.03
N ILE A 742 -17.86 -7.87 29.84
CA ILE A 742 -19.25 -8.30 29.61
C ILE A 742 -19.35 -9.17 28.35
N MET A 743 -18.75 -8.75 27.24
CA MET A 743 -18.77 -9.53 25.99
C MET A 743 -18.07 -10.89 26.17
N LYS A 744 -16.93 -10.92 26.87
CA LYS A 744 -16.22 -12.17 27.19
C LYS A 744 -17.03 -13.09 28.10
N SER A 745 -17.73 -12.56 29.12
CA SER A 745 -18.58 -13.37 30.00
C SER A 745 -19.80 -13.96 29.27
N LEU A 746 -20.30 -13.28 28.23
CA LEU A 746 -21.36 -13.76 27.35
C LEU A 746 -20.88 -14.78 26.30
N GLY A 747 -19.59 -15.11 26.26
CA GLY A 747 -19.02 -16.11 25.35
C GLY A 747 -18.76 -15.59 23.93
N VAL A 748 -18.64 -14.27 23.74
CA VAL A 748 -18.27 -13.68 22.44
C VAL A 748 -16.84 -14.10 22.08
N PRO A 749 -16.59 -14.66 20.87
CA PRO A 749 -15.25 -15.06 20.46
C PRO A 749 -14.25 -13.90 20.44
N LYS A 750 -12.98 -14.19 20.77
CA LYS A 750 -11.89 -13.20 20.82
C LYS A 750 -11.75 -12.39 19.51
N TYR A 751 -11.80 -13.07 18.36
CA TYR A 751 -11.65 -12.42 17.06
C TYR A 751 -12.82 -11.47 16.71
N LYS A 752 -14.01 -11.67 17.30
CA LYS A 752 -15.16 -10.76 17.15
C LYS A 752 -15.00 -9.49 17.99
N VAL A 753 -14.31 -9.58 19.12
CA VAL A 753 -13.91 -8.38 19.89
C VAL A 753 -12.79 -7.65 19.14
N PHE A 754 -11.82 -8.38 18.58
CA PHE A 754 -10.77 -7.81 17.73
C PHE A 754 -11.35 -7.01 16.56
N SER A 755 -12.34 -7.59 15.85
CA SER A 755 -12.89 -6.97 14.65
C SER A 755 -13.53 -5.60 14.92
N ILE A 756 -14.04 -5.35 16.13
CA ILE A 756 -14.55 -4.03 16.53
C ILE A 756 -13.43 -2.98 16.52
N PHE A 757 -12.31 -3.27 17.18
CA PHE A 757 -11.19 -2.33 17.27
C PHE A 757 -10.44 -2.19 15.94
N TYR A 758 -10.38 -3.27 15.16
CA TYR A 758 -9.87 -3.21 13.79
C TYR A 758 -10.74 -2.29 12.94
N MET A 759 -12.07 -2.46 12.99
CA MET A 759 -13.02 -1.60 12.27
C MET A 759 -12.91 -0.13 12.70
N GLN A 760 -12.67 0.14 14.00
CA GLN A 760 -12.44 1.51 14.49
C GLN A 760 -11.23 2.14 13.80
N ASN A 761 -10.07 1.48 13.86
CA ASN A 761 -8.84 1.97 13.23
C ASN A 761 -9.00 2.06 11.71
N PHE A 762 -9.64 1.05 11.08
CA PHE A 762 -9.91 1.04 9.64
C PHE A 762 -10.75 2.24 9.20
N ILE A 763 -11.87 2.51 9.88
CA ILE A 763 -12.71 3.68 9.58
C ILE A 763 -11.91 4.97 9.69
N GLN A 764 -11.12 5.11 10.77
CA GLN A 764 -10.30 6.30 10.99
C GLN A 764 -9.24 6.48 9.89
N THR A 765 -8.49 5.43 9.56
CA THR A 765 -7.45 5.49 8.52
C THR A 765 -8.06 5.72 7.13
N MET A 766 -9.22 5.13 6.81
CA MET A 766 -9.91 5.35 5.54
C MET A 766 -10.42 6.79 5.39
N MET A 767 -11.03 7.36 6.43
CA MET A 767 -11.47 8.77 6.38
C MET A 767 -10.28 9.71 6.18
N SER A 768 -9.16 9.46 6.88
CA SER A 768 -7.93 10.25 6.72
C SER A 768 -7.26 10.01 5.37
N CYS A 769 -7.34 8.81 4.80
CA CYS A 769 -6.81 8.50 3.47
C CYS A 769 -7.56 9.28 2.39
N ILE A 770 -8.91 9.32 2.46
CA ILE A 770 -9.73 10.10 1.52
C ILE A 770 -9.41 11.59 1.64
N ALA A 771 -9.34 12.13 2.86
CA ALA A 771 -8.95 13.52 3.09
C ALA A 771 -7.51 13.80 2.61
N GLY A 772 -6.61 12.84 2.82
CA GLY A 772 -5.21 12.91 2.41
C GLY A 772 -5.06 12.92 0.89
N ILE A 773 -5.83 12.13 0.16
CA ILE A 773 -5.87 12.15 -1.31
C ILE A 773 -6.31 13.53 -1.80
N VAL A 774 -7.38 14.09 -1.25
CA VAL A 774 -7.85 15.45 -1.62
C VAL A 774 -6.76 16.48 -1.36
N LEU A 775 -6.10 16.42 -0.20
CA LEU A 775 -5.00 17.31 0.13
C LEU A 775 -3.78 17.10 -0.78
N GLY A 776 -3.46 15.84 -1.12
CA GLY A 776 -2.37 15.48 -2.03
C GLY A 776 -2.60 16.00 -3.45
N TYR A 777 -3.85 16.00 -3.92
CA TYR A 777 -4.23 16.65 -5.18
C TYR A 777 -3.96 18.16 -5.14
N LEU A 778 -4.37 18.83 -4.06
CA LEU A 778 -4.13 20.27 -3.90
C LEU A 778 -2.63 20.60 -3.84
N LEU A 779 -1.86 19.80 -3.10
CA LEU A 779 -0.41 19.96 -2.98
C LEU A 779 0.29 19.72 -4.32
N SER A 780 -0.06 18.66 -5.04
CA SER A 780 0.50 18.37 -6.38
C SER A 780 0.22 19.51 -7.36
N GLY A 781 -1.01 20.05 -7.34
CA GLY A 781 -1.37 21.22 -8.14
C GLY A 781 -0.58 22.48 -7.77
N GLN A 782 -0.34 22.73 -6.47
CA GLN A 782 0.51 23.84 -6.04
C GLN A 782 1.97 23.65 -6.44
N LEU A 783 2.51 22.43 -6.35
CA LEU A 783 3.87 22.12 -6.79
C LEU A 783 4.02 22.33 -8.29
N ASN A 784 3.06 21.87 -9.11
CA ASN A 784 3.02 22.15 -10.54
C ASN A 784 3.00 23.67 -10.81
N GLN A 785 2.18 24.45 -10.09
CA GLN A 785 2.15 25.91 -10.26
C GLN A 785 3.46 26.60 -9.88
N ILE A 786 4.09 26.21 -8.76
CA ILE A 786 5.37 26.77 -8.33
C ILE A 786 6.45 26.47 -9.37
N TYR A 787 6.47 25.23 -9.85
CA TYR A 787 7.38 24.80 -10.89
C TYR A 787 7.19 25.61 -12.18
N ILE A 788 5.95 25.68 -12.70
CA ILE A 788 5.63 26.43 -13.93
C ILE A 788 5.95 27.93 -13.77
N LYS A 789 5.71 28.54 -12.60
CA LYS A 789 6.11 29.93 -12.32
C LYS A 789 7.62 30.12 -12.28
N GLY A 790 8.39 29.11 -11.88
CA GLY A 790 9.85 29.14 -11.99
C GLY A 790 10.35 29.14 -13.45
N LEU A 791 9.48 28.80 -14.40
CA LEU A 791 9.79 28.71 -15.83
C LEU A 791 9.35 29.93 -16.64
N THR A 792 9.13 31.11 -16.02
CA THR A 792 8.53 32.31 -16.64
C THR A 792 9.12 32.78 -17.97
N ASN A 793 10.32 32.33 -18.36
CA ASN A 793 10.90 32.60 -19.68
C ASN A 793 10.33 31.71 -20.80
N TYR A 794 9.53 30.68 -20.49
CA TYR A 794 9.01 29.70 -21.45
C TYR A 794 7.50 29.50 -21.30
N LYS A 795 6.77 29.42 -22.42
CA LYS A 795 5.29 29.25 -22.48
C LYS A 795 4.84 27.80 -22.23
N MET A 796 5.51 27.04 -21.37
CA MET A 796 5.21 25.63 -21.17
C MET A 796 4.01 25.40 -20.25
N ARG A 797 3.15 24.44 -20.61
CA ARG A 797 1.97 24.04 -19.83
C ARG A 797 1.83 22.51 -19.81
N TYR A 798 2.71 21.84 -19.07
CA TYR A 798 2.49 20.44 -18.70
C TYR A 798 2.71 20.23 -17.20
N ASP A 799 1.87 19.39 -16.61
CA ASP A 799 1.98 18.98 -15.21
C ASP A 799 3.07 17.91 -15.07
N ILE A 800 3.98 18.10 -14.12
CA ILE A 800 5.07 17.15 -13.81
C ILE A 800 4.61 16.12 -12.79
N PHE A 801 3.88 16.58 -11.78
CA PHE A 801 3.31 15.71 -10.75
C PHE A 801 1.97 15.16 -11.28
N LEU A 802 2.06 14.18 -12.19
CA LEU A 802 0.89 13.47 -12.72
C LEU A 802 0.41 12.42 -11.72
N ILE A 803 -0.87 12.46 -11.41
CA ILE A 803 -1.47 11.52 -10.46
C ILE A 803 -1.95 10.30 -11.25
N GLU A 804 -1.22 9.19 -11.08
CA GLU A 804 -1.59 7.93 -11.68
C GLU A 804 -2.65 7.17 -10.86
N PRO A 805 -3.48 6.32 -11.51
CA PRO A 805 -4.37 5.41 -10.79
C PRO A 805 -3.66 4.51 -9.77
N SER A 806 -2.39 4.17 -10.02
CA SER A 806 -1.53 3.35 -9.14
C SER A 806 -1.37 3.95 -7.74
N SER A 807 -1.26 5.29 -7.62
CA SER A 807 -1.10 6.03 -6.36
C SER A 807 -2.24 5.80 -5.38
N TYR A 808 -3.46 5.64 -5.88
CA TYR A 808 -4.64 5.34 -5.07
C TYR A 808 -4.54 3.95 -4.44
N TYR A 809 -4.23 2.93 -5.25
CA TYR A 809 -4.15 1.56 -4.78
C TYR A 809 -3.05 1.39 -3.72
N VAL A 810 -1.89 2.03 -3.92
CA VAL A 810 -0.80 2.01 -2.95
C VAL A 810 -1.20 2.68 -1.64
N SER A 811 -1.83 3.85 -1.71
CA SER A 811 -2.29 4.60 -0.53
C SER A 811 -3.36 3.84 0.26
N PHE A 812 -4.35 3.23 -0.41
CA PHE A 812 -5.34 2.36 0.23
C PHE A 812 -4.71 1.10 0.82
N GLY A 813 -3.77 0.47 0.11
CA GLY A 813 -3.05 -0.72 0.59
C GLY A 813 -2.26 -0.44 1.88
N ILE A 814 -1.49 0.65 1.92
CA ILE A 814 -0.73 1.06 3.10
C ILE A 814 -1.68 1.41 4.26
N ALA A 815 -2.78 2.11 3.99
CA ALA A 815 -3.77 2.43 5.01
C ALA A 815 -4.37 1.18 5.65
N ILE A 816 -4.75 0.17 4.85
CA ILE A 816 -5.25 -1.13 5.36
C ILE A 816 -4.22 -1.82 6.25
N LEU A 817 -2.95 -1.81 5.83
CA LEU A 817 -1.85 -2.43 6.57
C LEU A 817 -1.59 -1.73 7.90
N ILE A 818 -1.53 -0.40 7.91
CA ILE A 818 -1.38 0.40 9.14
C ILE A 818 -2.52 0.11 10.12
N SER A 819 -3.78 0.07 9.65
CA SER A 819 -4.92 -0.25 10.51
C SER A 819 -4.80 -1.65 11.13
N ALA A 820 -4.31 -2.64 10.38
CA ALA A 820 -4.12 -4.01 10.88
C ALA A 820 -3.03 -4.07 11.95
N VAL A 821 -1.85 -3.53 11.65
CA VAL A 821 -0.68 -3.51 12.56
C VAL A 821 -1.02 -2.76 13.85
N ALA A 822 -1.63 -1.58 13.73
CA ALA A 822 -1.95 -0.75 14.89
C ALA A 822 -2.99 -1.39 15.82
N THR A 823 -3.83 -2.29 15.31
CA THR A 823 -4.82 -3.03 16.12
C THR A 823 -4.22 -4.26 16.80
N PHE A 824 -3.29 -4.95 16.13
CA PHE A 824 -2.75 -6.23 16.61
C PHE A 824 -1.97 -6.11 17.92
N ILE A 825 -1.16 -5.05 18.05
CA ILE A 825 -0.32 -4.81 19.23
C ILE A 825 -1.13 -4.67 20.52
N PRO A 826 -2.10 -3.74 20.62
CA PRO A 826 -2.90 -3.57 21.83
C PRO A 826 -3.89 -4.72 22.08
N PHE A 827 -4.21 -5.54 21.06
CA PHE A 827 -5.13 -6.67 21.22
C PHE A 827 -4.65 -7.72 22.22
N ARG A 828 -3.33 -7.91 22.40
CA ARG A 828 -2.80 -8.81 23.44
C ARG A 828 -3.35 -8.48 24.84
N LYS A 829 -3.60 -7.19 25.13
CA LYS A 829 -4.17 -6.76 26.41
C LYS A 829 -5.63 -7.15 26.58
N VAL A 830 -6.41 -7.29 25.51
CA VAL A 830 -7.81 -7.79 25.56
C VAL A 830 -7.85 -9.21 26.13
N ASN A 831 -6.84 -10.04 25.81
CA ASN A 831 -6.75 -11.40 26.33
C ASN A 831 -6.48 -11.43 27.84
N GLN A 832 -5.66 -10.50 28.34
CA GLN A 832 -5.28 -10.39 29.75
C GLN A 832 -6.36 -9.79 30.67
N ILE A 833 -7.48 -9.31 30.11
CA ILE A 833 -8.60 -8.83 30.93
C ILE A 833 -9.21 -10.02 31.69
N ASP A 834 -8.97 -10.05 33.00
CA ASP A 834 -9.66 -10.89 33.97
C ASP A 834 -11.12 -10.45 34.05
N VAL A 835 -12.02 -11.34 33.64
CA VAL A 835 -13.46 -11.07 33.58
C VAL A 835 -14.04 -10.90 34.98
N VAL A 836 -13.61 -11.71 35.96
CA VAL A 836 -14.18 -11.70 37.31
C VAL A 836 -13.75 -10.44 38.04
N LEU A 837 -12.45 -10.14 38.08
CA LEU A 837 -11.95 -8.94 38.73
C LEU A 837 -12.52 -7.67 38.09
N THR A 838 -12.62 -7.62 36.76
CA THR A 838 -13.12 -6.42 36.06
C THR A 838 -14.63 -6.21 36.29
N LEU A 839 -15.41 -7.28 36.43
CA LEU A 839 -16.84 -7.16 36.70
C LEU A 839 -17.14 -6.89 38.19
N LYS A 840 -16.24 -7.26 39.12
CA LYS A 840 -16.35 -6.99 40.57
C LYS A 840 -15.86 -5.60 40.97
N ASN A 841 -14.76 -5.12 40.38
CA ASN A 841 -14.18 -3.83 40.71
C ASN A 841 -14.86 -2.73 39.88
N SER A 842 -16.09 -2.39 40.26
CA SER A 842 -16.89 -1.32 39.65
C SER A 842 -16.89 -0.02 40.48
N ASN A 843 -15.75 0.29 41.11
CA ASN A 843 -15.42 1.65 41.56
C ASN A 843 -14.15 2.14 40.86
#